data_AF-J4GQA2-F1
#
_entry.id   AF-J4GQA2-F1
#
_cell.length_a   1.000
_cell.length_b   1.000
_cell.length_c   1.000
_cell.angle_alpha   90.00
_cell.angle_beta   90.00
_cell.angle_gamma   90.00
#
_symmetry.space_group_name_H-M   'P 1'
#
loop_
_entity.id
_entity.type
_entity.pdbx_description
1 polymer ?
#
loop_
_entity_poly.entity_id
_entity_poly.type
_entity_poly.pdbx_seq_one_letter_code
_entity_poly.pdbx_strand_id
1 'polypeptide(L)'
;MSNGMSPSLPKTQVEWRKALDELPSTPNDIPAFFFGHGSPMLAFPESGVQESNPILSHMGPKGPLATFLRDFGPALMEKYKPKGIVVFSAHWETVGERAVTDYGDLNPLLMDYFGFQPSMYELKFISRGDSALSQRVVQIYKEAGHQARTTSVKEARGQDGRGFSGPGLDHGVFIPFRLMFGNEFLDIPIVQVSIDGSLNPEKNWEIGKVVAALRQEGILVLSGGLMIHNLRDLTCFSEGTAGPAFRDFDKAVLDAIAVMDPEARKEALYNLTRHAGFRAAHPRAEHFVPLYVAAGAGGERVKVLSAIYGSPTFAFVTMERSVLPPSRSASLPIPRPKIGTVALSFVAPSCNSGFVGGPITPPLSPGNSEDGEPTIVIDTELRYSRDSDTYAQGRPDRTGGQYSQDELVERSEQAMDVDPRPPSSSPRPPLRHLEDEECHLERGTLKLTDFEVKGTLGTGTFGRVLLVRPRNPLAPNTQNCFALKILRKSEIVRLRQVEHVNAERYILSRVCHPFVVDLYATFQDSLNIYMLLSYVPGGELFTHLRRARRFTPDVTRFYLATIILALKYLHSFNIIYRDLKPENLLLDSRGYLRLTDFGFAKIVDDRTWTLCGTPEYLAPEIIQSDGHGKAADWWACGILCYEMVVGYPPFFDETAYGIYEKILKGKIRWPSEIDPLTKDIIQAFLHPDRSKRLGNLIGGPQDVLEHPWFRGVDWDALERREIRAPIIPHVTSLDDTRHFSHLPLPPAAEIPGLIKEEEPPALQQRFDPTAYQFMEF
;
A
#
# COMPACT_ATOMS: atom_id res chain seq x y z
N MET A 1 10.14 19.70 54.33
CA MET A 1 11.18 18.66 54.12
C MET A 1 10.88 17.95 52.79
N SER A 2 11.85 17.21 52.24
CA SER A 2 11.78 16.49 50.95
C SER A 2 11.25 17.31 49.75
N ASN A 3 12.16 17.91 48.98
CA ASN A 3 11.87 18.28 47.60
C ASN A 3 11.62 16.98 46.80
N GLY A 4 10.39 16.78 46.33
CA GLY A 4 10.04 15.63 45.51
C GLY A 4 10.56 15.78 44.09
N MET A 5 11.79 15.33 43.81
CA MET A 5 12.17 14.98 42.44
C MET A 5 11.26 13.85 41.96
N SER A 6 10.59 14.05 40.83
CA SER A 6 9.99 12.94 40.08
C SER A 6 11.08 11.91 39.77
N PRO A 7 10.87 10.61 40.02
CA PRO A 7 11.87 9.60 39.71
C PRO A 7 12.19 9.63 38.22
N SER A 8 13.48 9.53 37.87
CA SER A 8 13.91 9.47 36.48
C SER A 8 13.31 8.24 35.80
N LEU A 9 12.74 8.45 34.61
CA LEU A 9 12.24 7.34 33.79
C LEU A 9 13.44 6.51 33.29
N PRO A 10 13.38 5.17 33.31
CA PRO A 10 14.51 4.33 32.90
C PRO A 10 14.95 4.60 31.46
N LYS A 11 16.19 5.03 31.26
CA LYS A 11 16.82 5.17 29.93
C LYS A 11 18.08 4.30 29.77
N THR A 12 18.59 3.68 30.85
CA THR A 12 19.77 2.81 30.85
C THR A 12 19.48 1.35 31.17
N GLN A 13 20.43 0.44 30.86
CA GLN A 13 20.33 -1.00 31.11
C GLN A 13 20.07 -1.34 32.58
N VAL A 14 20.78 -0.66 33.49
CA VAL A 14 20.67 -0.87 34.95
C VAL A 14 19.30 -0.45 35.48
N GLU A 15 18.76 0.68 34.99
CA GLU A 15 17.46 1.18 35.42
C GLU A 15 16.32 0.28 34.94
N TRP A 16 16.33 -0.17 33.67
CA TRP A 16 15.24 -1.01 33.17
C TRP A 16 15.28 -2.42 33.77
N ARG A 17 16.47 -3.02 33.97
CA ARG A 17 16.58 -4.31 34.65
C ARG A 17 16.04 -4.22 36.08
N LYS A 18 16.41 -3.18 36.84
CA LYS A 18 15.82 -2.90 38.16
C LYS A 18 14.29 -2.73 38.09
N ALA A 19 13.78 -2.01 37.09
CA ALA A 19 12.34 -1.82 36.90
C ALA A 19 11.60 -3.13 36.57
N LEU A 20 12.24 -4.06 35.85
CA LEU A 20 11.76 -5.42 35.59
C LEU A 20 11.81 -6.26 36.87
N ASP A 21 12.89 -6.19 37.65
CA ASP A 21 13.07 -6.93 38.90
C ASP A 21 12.02 -6.53 39.95
N GLU A 22 11.65 -5.24 40.01
CA GLU A 22 10.57 -4.71 40.87
C GLU A 22 9.15 -5.20 40.50
N LEU A 23 8.93 -5.85 39.35
CA LEU A 23 7.66 -6.50 39.03
C LEU A 23 7.47 -7.81 39.83
N PRO A 24 6.22 -8.21 40.17
CA PRO A 24 5.99 -9.46 40.87
C PRO A 24 6.41 -10.67 40.03
N SER A 25 7.11 -11.63 40.65
CA SER A 25 7.51 -12.90 40.04
C SER A 25 6.45 -13.99 40.23
N THR A 26 5.17 -13.65 40.00
CA THR A 26 4.00 -14.52 40.20
C THR A 26 3.88 -15.56 39.07
N PRO A 27 4.06 -16.88 39.32
CA PRO A 27 4.05 -17.89 38.26
C PRO A 27 2.69 -18.05 37.56
N ASN A 28 1.61 -17.66 38.24
CA ASN A 28 0.23 -17.76 37.79
C ASN A 28 -0.44 -16.38 37.66
N ASP A 29 0.33 -15.31 37.42
CA ASP A 29 -0.16 -14.08 36.77
C ASP A 29 1.04 -13.31 36.20
N ILE A 30 1.43 -13.63 34.96
CA ILE A 30 2.53 -12.94 34.26
C ILE A 30 2.03 -11.55 33.82
N PRO A 31 2.79 -10.45 33.95
CA PRO A 31 2.36 -9.15 33.43
C PRO A 31 2.09 -9.17 31.91
N ALA A 32 1.20 -8.30 31.44
CA ALA A 32 1.07 -8.03 30.00
C ALA A 32 2.05 -6.93 29.61
N PHE A 33 2.76 -7.08 28.48
CA PHE A 33 3.79 -6.12 28.08
C PHE A 33 3.46 -5.46 26.76
N PHE A 34 3.53 -4.12 26.73
CA PHE A 34 3.66 -3.35 25.50
C PHE A 34 5.16 -3.11 25.24
N PHE A 35 5.61 -3.29 24.00
CA PHE A 35 7.00 -3.03 23.60
C PHE A 35 7.09 -2.35 22.23
N GLY A 36 8.18 -1.61 22.01
CA GLY A 36 8.53 -1.07 20.70
C GLY A 36 8.96 -2.18 19.74
N HIS A 37 8.17 -2.49 18.70
CA HIS A 37 8.60 -3.47 17.69
C HIS A 37 9.62 -2.91 16.70
N GLY A 38 9.60 -1.59 16.48
CA GLY A 38 10.54 -0.88 15.63
C GLY A 38 10.33 -1.05 14.12
N SER A 39 11.20 -0.44 13.35
CA SER A 39 11.20 -0.51 11.88
C SER A 39 11.93 -1.77 11.38
N PRO A 40 11.64 -2.28 10.16
CA PRO A 40 12.49 -3.26 9.48
C PRO A 40 13.99 -2.89 9.43
N MET A 41 14.32 -1.59 9.58
CA MET A 41 15.68 -1.08 9.74
C MET A 41 16.47 -1.72 10.90
N LEU A 42 15.80 -2.24 11.93
CA LEU A 42 16.41 -3.01 13.02
C LEU A 42 17.17 -4.27 12.53
N ALA A 43 16.83 -4.80 11.35
CA ALA A 43 17.41 -6.01 10.79
C ALA A 43 18.53 -5.76 9.75
N PHE A 44 18.94 -4.50 9.53
CA PHE A 44 19.99 -4.17 8.54
C PHE A 44 21.35 -4.80 8.92
N PRO A 45 22.24 -5.09 7.93
CA PRO A 45 23.58 -5.58 8.21
C PRO A 45 24.43 -4.56 9.00
N GLU A 46 24.97 -4.97 10.15
CA GLU A 46 25.77 -4.10 11.04
C GLU A 46 27.05 -3.53 10.40
N SER A 47 27.54 -4.16 9.32
CA SER A 47 28.70 -3.75 8.52
C SER A 47 28.41 -2.65 7.49
N GLY A 48 27.13 -2.41 7.16
CA GLY A 48 26.71 -1.40 6.18
C GLY A 48 26.27 -0.07 6.80
N VAL A 49 26.24 0.04 8.13
CA VAL A 49 25.78 1.25 8.82
C VAL A 49 26.89 2.29 8.86
N GLN A 50 26.83 3.28 7.96
CA GLN A 50 27.61 4.52 8.12
C GLN A 50 27.13 5.26 9.38
N GLU A 51 28.06 5.61 10.27
CA GLU A 51 27.79 6.30 11.54
C GLU A 51 27.19 7.71 11.37
N SER A 52 27.24 8.26 10.15
CA SER A 52 26.72 9.56 9.75
C SER A 52 25.20 9.62 9.54
N ASN A 53 24.48 8.49 9.51
CA ASN A 53 23.01 8.50 9.33
C ASN A 53 22.29 8.56 10.70
N PRO A 54 21.63 9.69 11.07
CA PRO A 54 21.06 9.87 12.41
C PRO A 54 19.82 9.02 12.72
N ILE A 55 19.20 8.44 11.68
CA ILE A 55 17.99 7.63 11.82
C ILE A 55 18.38 6.15 11.95
N LEU A 56 19.41 5.69 11.23
CA LEU A 56 20.00 4.36 11.46
C LEU A 56 20.72 4.25 12.82
N SER A 57 21.25 5.34 13.37
CA SER A 57 21.83 5.32 14.73
C SER A 57 20.78 5.19 15.85
N HIS A 58 19.49 5.46 15.57
CA HIS A 58 18.39 5.29 16.53
C HIS A 58 17.49 4.08 16.26
N MET A 59 17.10 3.87 14.99
CA MET A 59 16.15 2.85 14.53
C MET A 59 16.82 1.63 13.86
N GLY A 60 18.14 1.63 13.71
CA GLY A 60 18.92 0.55 13.10
C GLY A 60 19.40 -0.52 14.10
N PRO A 61 20.20 -1.51 13.65
CA PRO A 61 20.59 -2.68 14.44
C PRO A 61 21.48 -2.37 15.66
N LYS A 62 22.08 -1.18 15.71
CA LYS A 62 22.90 -0.67 16.83
C LYS A 62 22.20 0.40 17.66
N GLY A 63 20.92 0.68 17.38
CA GLY A 63 20.15 1.72 18.07
C GLY A 63 19.75 1.34 19.50
N PRO A 64 19.21 2.31 20.29
CA PRO A 64 18.79 2.06 21.66
C PRO A 64 17.74 0.94 21.77
N LEU A 65 16.76 0.91 20.86
CA LEU A 65 15.73 -0.12 20.84
C LEU A 65 16.30 -1.51 20.53
N ALA A 66 17.18 -1.63 19.52
CA ALA A 66 17.82 -2.90 19.19
C ALA A 66 18.64 -3.44 20.37
N THR A 67 19.36 -2.55 21.06
CA THR A 67 20.19 -2.87 22.23
C THR A 67 19.33 -3.29 23.43
N PHE A 68 18.21 -2.60 23.67
CA PHE A 68 17.24 -2.97 24.70
C PHE A 68 16.62 -4.35 24.44
N LEU A 69 16.11 -4.61 23.23
CA LEU A 69 15.44 -5.87 22.88
C LEU A 69 16.36 -7.10 23.05
N ARG A 70 17.63 -6.98 22.65
CA ARG A 70 18.66 -8.04 22.79
C ARG A 70 18.87 -8.52 24.23
N ASP A 71 18.65 -7.67 25.22
CA ASP A 71 18.86 -7.99 26.64
C ASP A 71 17.53 -8.17 27.41
N PHE A 72 16.46 -7.50 26.96
CA PHE A 72 15.09 -7.64 27.49
C PHE A 72 14.49 -9.03 27.20
N GLY A 73 14.68 -9.55 25.99
CA GLY A 73 14.18 -10.88 25.60
C GLY A 73 14.62 -12.01 26.52
N PRO A 74 15.93 -12.22 26.73
CA PRO A 74 16.44 -13.27 27.61
C PRO A 74 16.03 -13.06 29.07
N ALA A 75 16.10 -11.82 29.58
CA ALA A 75 15.70 -11.50 30.96
C ALA A 75 14.22 -11.78 31.24
N LEU A 76 13.35 -11.55 30.25
CA LEU A 76 11.92 -11.83 30.35
C LEU A 76 11.63 -13.33 30.40
N MET A 77 12.34 -14.14 29.61
CA MET A 77 12.26 -15.60 29.65
C MET A 77 12.81 -16.16 30.96
N GLU A 78 13.95 -15.66 31.42
CA GLU A 78 14.59 -16.08 32.68
C GLU A 78 13.68 -15.83 33.90
N LYS A 79 13.07 -14.64 33.98
CA LYS A 79 12.23 -14.24 35.12
C LYS A 79 10.89 -15.00 35.17
N TYR A 80 10.18 -15.12 34.06
CA TYR A 80 8.79 -15.62 34.07
C TYR A 80 8.62 -17.06 33.58
N LYS A 81 9.55 -17.59 32.78
CA LYS A 81 9.52 -18.96 32.23
C LYS A 81 8.13 -19.35 31.67
N PRO A 82 7.54 -18.53 30.78
CA PRO A 82 6.17 -18.72 30.31
C PRO A 82 6.02 -20.03 29.53
N LYS A 83 4.81 -20.60 29.54
CA LYS A 83 4.48 -21.84 28.79
C LYS A 83 4.31 -21.62 27.29
N GLY A 84 4.21 -20.36 26.87
CA GLY A 84 4.03 -19.92 25.49
C GLY A 84 3.86 -18.40 25.44
N ILE A 85 3.97 -17.83 24.24
CA ILE A 85 3.79 -16.41 23.96
C ILE A 85 2.53 -16.24 23.11
N VAL A 86 1.61 -15.38 23.57
CA VAL A 86 0.52 -14.86 22.74
C VAL A 86 0.83 -13.41 22.39
N VAL A 87 1.06 -13.16 21.11
CA VAL A 87 1.54 -11.87 20.60
C VAL A 87 0.50 -11.18 19.73
N PHE A 88 0.41 -9.86 19.89
CA PHE A 88 -0.34 -8.94 19.04
C PHE A 88 0.65 -8.01 18.35
N SER A 89 0.42 -7.70 17.08
CA SER A 89 1.26 -6.80 16.28
C SER A 89 0.42 -5.68 15.69
N ALA A 90 1.04 -4.50 15.54
CA ALA A 90 0.53 -3.41 14.73
C ALA A 90 0.26 -3.78 13.26
N HIS A 91 0.74 -4.94 12.78
CA HIS A 91 0.69 -5.35 11.37
C HIS A 91 -0.32 -6.45 11.03
N TRP A 92 -1.25 -6.80 11.94
CA TRP A 92 -2.32 -7.75 11.59
C TRP A 92 -3.69 -7.38 12.17
N GLU A 93 -4.55 -6.86 11.31
CA GLU A 93 -5.92 -6.43 11.61
C GLU A 93 -6.96 -7.40 11.02
N THR A 94 -8.11 -7.52 11.69
CA THR A 94 -9.32 -8.15 11.16
C THR A 94 -10.56 -7.39 11.63
N VAL A 95 -11.66 -7.48 10.87
CA VAL A 95 -12.95 -6.84 11.20
C VAL A 95 -13.96 -7.92 11.60
N GLY A 96 -14.62 -7.74 12.75
CA GLY A 96 -15.50 -8.76 13.33
C GLY A 96 -14.70 -9.91 13.94
N GLU A 97 -14.63 -11.04 13.24
CA GLU A 97 -13.99 -12.27 13.71
C GLU A 97 -12.47 -12.10 13.95
N ARG A 98 -11.98 -12.57 15.10
CA ARG A 98 -10.54 -12.64 15.42
C ARG A 98 -9.89 -13.83 14.71
N ALA A 99 -8.76 -13.61 14.06
CA ALA A 99 -7.89 -14.68 13.57
C ALA A 99 -6.75 -14.98 14.57
N VAL A 100 -6.46 -16.27 14.75
CA VAL A 100 -5.41 -16.80 15.64
C VAL A 100 -4.54 -17.78 14.84
N THR A 101 -3.21 -17.60 14.83
CA THR A 101 -2.34 -18.48 14.03
C THR A 101 -2.32 -19.91 14.56
N ASP A 102 -2.60 -20.90 13.71
CA ASP A 102 -2.48 -22.33 14.00
C ASP A 102 -1.64 -22.96 12.88
N TYR A 103 -0.33 -22.76 13.00
CA TYR A 103 0.66 -23.11 11.97
C TYR A 103 1.38 -24.44 12.26
N GLY A 104 1.02 -25.13 13.35
CA GLY A 104 1.67 -26.36 13.79
C GLY A 104 3.12 -26.14 14.26
N ASP A 105 3.99 -27.12 14.02
CA ASP A 105 5.35 -27.18 14.57
C ASP A 105 6.31 -26.10 14.07
N LEU A 106 5.96 -25.35 13.00
CA LEU A 106 6.79 -24.29 12.44
C LEU A 106 5.95 -23.12 11.93
N ASN A 107 6.16 -21.94 12.53
CA ASN A 107 5.60 -20.68 12.07
C ASN A 107 6.33 -20.21 10.78
N PRO A 108 5.66 -20.08 9.62
CA PRO A 108 6.24 -19.37 8.48
C PRO A 108 6.38 -17.87 8.76
N LEU A 109 7.13 -17.17 7.91
CA LEU A 109 7.29 -15.71 7.96
C LEU A 109 6.53 -15.03 6.81
N LEU A 110 5.86 -13.92 7.14
CA LEU A 110 5.26 -12.99 6.20
C LEU A 110 6.18 -11.77 6.08
N MET A 111 6.83 -11.61 4.93
CA MET A 111 7.71 -10.47 4.65
C MET A 111 6.86 -9.26 4.22
N ASP A 112 6.16 -8.65 5.17
CA ASP A 112 5.22 -7.53 4.98
C ASP A 112 5.91 -6.15 4.87
N TYR A 113 6.99 -6.11 4.10
CA TYR A 113 7.68 -4.88 3.72
C TYR A 113 8.23 -5.01 2.30
N PHE A 114 8.15 -3.93 1.51
CA PHE A 114 8.70 -3.86 0.16
C PHE A 114 9.67 -2.68 0.02
N GLY A 115 10.49 -2.65 -1.04
CA GLY A 115 11.45 -1.56 -1.31
C GLY A 115 12.74 -1.57 -0.47
N PHE A 116 12.92 -2.55 0.43
CA PHE A 116 14.16 -2.76 1.20
C PHE A 116 15.19 -3.63 0.46
N GLN A 117 16.41 -3.70 1.01
CA GLN A 117 17.53 -4.47 0.43
C GLN A 117 17.20 -5.97 0.30
N PRO A 118 17.66 -6.67 -0.78
CA PRO A 118 17.38 -8.09 -0.99
C PRO A 118 17.71 -9.02 0.18
N SER A 119 18.79 -8.72 0.91
CA SER A 119 19.23 -9.45 2.10
C SER A 119 18.20 -9.49 3.25
N MET A 120 17.22 -8.58 3.26
CA MET A 120 16.14 -8.63 4.27
C MET A 120 15.10 -9.73 3.99
N TYR A 121 14.95 -10.15 2.74
CA TYR A 121 14.04 -11.24 2.38
C TYR A 121 14.67 -12.64 2.59
N GLU A 122 15.96 -12.68 2.90
CA GLU A 122 16.71 -13.90 3.24
C GLU A 122 16.73 -14.18 4.76
N LEU A 123 16.14 -13.29 5.57
CA LEU A 123 16.13 -13.38 7.03
C LEU A 123 15.35 -14.59 7.52
N LYS A 124 15.88 -15.21 8.60
CA LYS A 124 15.32 -16.41 9.22
C LYS A 124 15.05 -16.16 10.69
N PHE A 125 13.86 -16.58 11.12
CA PHE A 125 13.44 -16.69 12.51
C PHE A 125 12.63 -17.99 12.61
N ILE A 126 13.28 -19.05 13.07
CA ILE A 126 12.70 -20.39 13.23
C ILE A 126 11.97 -20.41 14.57
N SER A 127 10.65 -20.62 14.57
CA SER A 127 9.87 -20.77 15.81
C SER A 127 8.67 -21.70 15.60
N ARG A 128 8.17 -22.32 16.68
CA ARG A 128 7.02 -23.23 16.63
C ARG A 128 5.72 -22.54 17.05
N GLY A 129 4.60 -22.95 16.46
CA GLY A 129 3.27 -22.68 16.99
C GLY A 129 2.88 -23.71 18.05
N ASP A 130 1.63 -23.65 18.52
CA ASP A 130 1.00 -24.70 19.32
C ASP A 130 -0.53 -24.65 19.13
N SER A 131 -1.10 -25.69 18.53
CA SER A 131 -2.53 -25.74 18.22
C SER A 131 -3.41 -25.76 19.45
N ALA A 132 -2.96 -26.31 20.59
CA ALA A 132 -3.75 -26.31 21.82
C ALA A 132 -3.84 -24.91 22.42
N LEU A 133 -2.75 -24.14 22.40
CA LEU A 133 -2.74 -22.72 22.74
C LEU A 133 -3.62 -21.92 21.77
N SER A 134 -3.52 -22.15 20.46
CA SER A 134 -4.37 -21.47 19.47
C SER A 134 -5.86 -21.74 19.66
N GLN A 135 -6.25 -22.98 19.96
CA GLN A 135 -7.64 -23.31 20.29
C GLN A 135 -8.07 -22.73 21.65
N ARG A 136 -7.18 -22.67 22.66
CA ARG A 136 -7.47 -22.02 23.95
C ARG A 136 -7.72 -20.52 23.80
N VAL A 137 -6.93 -19.83 22.96
CA VAL A 137 -7.17 -18.42 22.60
C VAL A 137 -8.53 -18.25 21.91
N VAL A 138 -8.86 -19.11 20.93
CA VAL A 138 -10.18 -19.09 20.27
C VAL A 138 -11.33 -19.37 21.26
N GLN A 139 -11.12 -20.24 22.24
CA GLN A 139 -12.09 -20.57 23.28
C GLN A 139 -12.41 -19.35 24.15
N ILE A 140 -11.41 -18.64 24.69
CA ILE A 140 -11.66 -17.49 25.58
C ILE A 140 -12.39 -16.33 24.88
N TYR A 141 -12.14 -16.09 23.59
CA TYR A 141 -12.94 -15.14 22.82
C TYR A 141 -14.41 -15.56 22.74
N LYS A 142 -14.69 -16.84 22.48
CA LYS A 142 -16.06 -17.38 22.44
C LYS A 142 -16.74 -17.36 23.82
N GLU A 143 -16.00 -17.65 24.89
CA GLU A 143 -16.47 -17.55 26.28
C GLU A 143 -16.83 -16.10 26.65
N ALA A 144 -16.10 -15.12 26.10
CA ALA A 144 -16.40 -13.70 26.22
C ALA A 144 -17.41 -13.15 25.19
N GLY A 145 -18.02 -14.00 24.34
CA GLY A 145 -19.03 -13.61 23.35
C GLY A 145 -18.49 -13.01 22.04
N HIS A 146 -17.18 -13.03 21.82
CA HIS A 146 -16.54 -12.59 20.58
C HIS A 146 -16.43 -13.72 19.55
N GLN A 147 -16.52 -13.39 18.26
CA GLN A 147 -16.22 -14.31 17.17
C GLN A 147 -14.69 -14.49 17.04
N ALA A 148 -14.22 -15.73 16.99
CA ALA A 148 -12.81 -16.07 16.77
C ALA A 148 -12.65 -17.45 16.12
N ARG A 149 -11.58 -17.61 15.34
CA ARG A 149 -11.16 -18.89 14.76
C ARG A 149 -9.65 -18.97 14.59
N THR A 150 -9.15 -20.18 14.33
CA THR A 150 -7.78 -20.37 13.89
C THR A 150 -7.62 -20.10 12.39
N THR A 151 -6.39 -19.81 11.97
CA THR A 151 -5.96 -19.67 10.58
C THR A 151 -4.72 -20.54 10.33
N SER A 152 -4.67 -21.24 9.20
CA SER A 152 -3.64 -22.25 8.92
C SER A 152 -2.58 -21.75 7.93
N VAL A 153 -1.48 -22.49 7.76
CA VAL A 153 -0.45 -22.19 6.73
C VAL A 153 -0.95 -22.26 5.28
N LYS A 154 -2.20 -22.68 5.04
CA LYS A 154 -2.85 -22.68 3.72
C LYS A 154 -3.72 -21.44 3.47
N GLU A 155 -3.97 -20.66 4.50
CA GLU A 155 -4.79 -19.45 4.43
C GLU A 155 -3.86 -18.23 4.44
N ALA A 156 -4.09 -17.30 3.51
CA ALA A 156 -3.45 -15.99 3.61
C ALA A 156 -3.99 -15.25 4.84
N ARG A 157 -3.16 -14.40 5.46
CA ARG A 157 -3.72 -13.29 6.22
C ARG A 157 -4.62 -12.49 5.26
N GLY A 158 -5.83 -12.18 5.72
CA GLY A 158 -6.86 -11.57 4.87
C GLY A 158 -6.54 -10.13 4.48
N GLN A 159 -7.54 -9.38 4.01
CA GLN A 159 -7.38 -7.97 3.67
C GLN A 159 -7.15 -7.10 4.92
N ASP A 160 -5.88 -7.05 5.36
CA ASP A 160 -5.32 -6.23 6.44
C ASP A 160 -5.24 -4.72 6.14
N GLY A 161 -5.74 -4.32 4.97
CA GLY A 161 -5.66 -2.97 4.42
C GLY A 161 -4.29 -2.59 3.84
N ARG A 162 -3.33 -3.50 3.76
CA ARG A 162 -1.95 -3.26 3.29
C ARG A 162 -1.64 -3.99 2.00
N GLY A 163 -2.30 -5.13 1.77
CA GLY A 163 -2.23 -5.87 0.51
C GLY A 163 -1.06 -6.86 0.47
N PHE A 164 -0.69 -7.43 1.62
CA PHE A 164 0.26 -8.54 1.70
C PHE A 164 -0.48 -9.87 1.72
N SER A 165 -0.27 -10.71 0.71
CA SER A 165 -0.84 -12.06 0.68
C SER A 165 0.13 -13.12 1.24
N GLY A 166 -0.42 -14.01 2.06
CA GLY A 166 0.24 -15.22 2.55
C GLY A 166 0.13 -15.45 4.07
N PRO A 167 0.49 -16.65 4.54
CA PRO A 167 0.59 -16.99 5.95
C PRO A 167 1.89 -16.48 6.57
N GLY A 168 1.97 -16.53 7.90
CA GLY A 168 3.20 -16.35 8.67
C GLY A 168 3.17 -15.18 9.64
N LEU A 169 4.16 -15.12 10.53
CA LEU A 169 4.38 -13.98 11.43
C LEU A 169 4.85 -12.77 10.63
N ASP A 170 4.28 -11.59 10.90
CA ASP A 170 4.72 -10.32 10.31
C ASP A 170 6.00 -9.78 10.97
N HIS A 171 6.60 -8.77 10.35
CA HIS A 171 7.85 -8.17 10.81
C HIS A 171 7.75 -7.51 12.17
N GLY A 172 6.56 -7.00 12.56
CA GLY A 172 6.28 -6.49 13.90
C GLY A 172 6.36 -7.56 15.00
N VAL A 173 6.35 -8.85 14.62
CA VAL A 173 6.70 -9.97 15.49
C VAL A 173 8.12 -10.47 15.23
N PHE A 174 8.44 -10.93 14.02
CA PHE A 174 9.66 -11.73 13.83
C PHE A 174 10.96 -10.91 13.86
N ILE A 175 10.96 -9.62 13.52
CA ILE A 175 12.18 -8.79 13.60
C ILE A 175 12.58 -8.51 15.05
N PRO A 176 11.72 -7.98 15.93
CA PRO A 176 12.08 -7.81 17.34
C PRO A 176 12.30 -9.16 18.04
N PHE A 177 11.52 -10.21 17.73
CA PHE A 177 11.73 -11.53 18.33
C PHE A 177 13.07 -12.14 17.92
N ARG A 178 13.55 -11.91 16.70
CA ARG A 178 14.89 -12.31 16.25
C ARG A 178 16.01 -11.57 17.00
N LEU A 179 15.79 -10.35 17.47
CA LEU A 179 16.71 -9.65 18.38
C LEU A 179 16.62 -10.17 19.81
N MET A 180 15.41 -10.45 20.31
CA MET A 180 15.13 -10.93 21.66
C MET A 180 15.58 -12.37 21.92
N PHE A 181 15.52 -13.23 20.89
CA PHE A 181 15.66 -14.69 21.04
C PHE A 181 16.65 -15.33 20.03
N GLY A 182 17.19 -14.57 19.08
CA GLY A 182 18.08 -15.07 18.04
C GLY A 182 17.36 -15.61 16.79
N ASN A 183 18.11 -16.27 15.89
CA ASN A 183 17.55 -16.78 14.62
C ASN A 183 16.64 -18.02 14.79
N GLU A 184 16.64 -18.67 15.96
CA GLU A 184 15.94 -19.92 16.25
C GLU A 184 15.48 -19.93 17.71
N PHE A 185 14.19 -20.14 17.92
CA PHE A 185 13.53 -20.11 19.23
C PHE A 185 12.40 -21.13 19.26
N LEU A 186 12.73 -22.35 19.72
CA LEU A 186 11.84 -23.52 19.70
C LEU A 186 11.40 -23.98 21.09
N ASP A 187 11.95 -23.44 22.17
CA ASP A 187 11.66 -23.90 23.54
C ASP A 187 10.16 -23.76 23.89
N ILE A 188 9.58 -22.61 23.58
CA ILE A 188 8.17 -22.28 23.86
C ILE A 188 7.46 -21.84 22.58
N PRO A 189 6.15 -22.12 22.44
CA PRO A 189 5.41 -21.77 21.24
C PRO A 189 5.05 -20.28 21.18
N ILE A 190 5.00 -19.76 19.96
CA ILE A 190 4.50 -18.43 19.64
C ILE A 190 3.20 -18.56 18.85
N VAL A 191 2.12 -17.99 19.38
CA VAL A 191 0.81 -17.85 18.72
C VAL A 191 0.51 -16.36 18.56
N GLN A 192 0.20 -15.94 17.34
CA GLN A 192 -0.18 -14.55 17.07
C GLN A 192 -1.70 -14.41 16.93
N VAL A 193 -2.23 -13.24 17.32
CA VAL A 193 -3.64 -12.86 17.22
C VAL A 193 -3.80 -11.50 16.52
N SER A 194 -4.86 -11.36 15.72
CA SER A 194 -5.20 -10.12 15.00
C SER A 194 -5.92 -9.08 15.88
N ILE A 195 -5.50 -7.81 15.81
CA ILE A 195 -6.14 -6.66 16.48
C ILE A 195 -7.43 -6.20 15.75
N ASP A 196 -8.30 -5.42 16.40
CA ASP A 196 -9.54 -4.94 15.76
C ASP A 196 -9.25 -3.83 14.74
N GLY A 197 -9.54 -4.13 13.47
CA GLY A 197 -9.26 -3.29 12.31
C GLY A 197 -10.15 -2.05 12.16
N SER A 198 -11.06 -1.77 13.11
CA SER A 198 -11.64 -0.41 13.22
C SER A 198 -10.75 0.54 14.01
N LEU A 199 -9.63 0.06 14.56
CA LEU A 199 -8.60 0.82 15.30
C LEU A 199 -9.15 1.66 16.47
N ASN A 200 -10.32 1.27 16.97
CA ASN A 200 -10.99 1.93 18.07
C ASN A 200 -10.32 1.54 19.41
N PRO A 201 -10.01 2.50 20.30
CA PRO A 201 -9.38 2.23 21.59
C PRO A 201 -10.15 1.25 22.48
N GLU A 202 -11.47 1.44 22.61
CA GLU A 202 -12.33 0.65 23.48
C GLU A 202 -12.39 -0.82 23.05
N LYS A 203 -12.62 -1.09 21.75
CA LYS A 203 -12.64 -2.46 21.22
C LYS A 203 -11.32 -3.20 21.44
N ASN A 204 -10.19 -2.52 21.27
CA ASN A 204 -8.88 -3.12 21.47
C ASN A 204 -8.54 -3.27 22.97
N TRP A 205 -9.09 -2.43 23.85
CA TRP A 205 -9.06 -2.63 25.30
C TRP A 205 -9.89 -3.84 25.74
N GLU A 206 -11.09 -4.04 25.19
CA GLU A 206 -11.90 -5.23 25.48
C GLU A 206 -11.22 -6.51 24.95
N ILE A 207 -10.60 -6.48 23.76
CA ILE A 207 -9.72 -7.57 23.28
C ILE A 207 -8.62 -7.89 24.30
N GLY A 208 -7.97 -6.87 24.87
CA GLY A 208 -7.01 -7.02 25.96
C GLY A 208 -7.59 -7.74 27.19
N LYS A 209 -8.76 -7.29 27.67
CA LYS A 209 -9.45 -7.93 28.81
C LYS A 209 -9.76 -9.41 28.58
N VAL A 210 -10.15 -9.81 27.37
CA VAL A 210 -10.40 -11.22 27.05
C VAL A 210 -9.13 -12.05 27.27
N VAL A 211 -7.99 -11.61 26.72
CA VAL A 211 -6.72 -12.35 26.85
C VAL A 211 -6.03 -12.22 28.20
N ALA A 212 -6.55 -11.39 29.12
CA ALA A 212 -6.07 -11.31 30.49
C ALA A 212 -6.06 -12.68 31.21
N ALA A 213 -7.00 -13.57 30.89
CA ALA A 213 -7.08 -14.91 31.47
C ALA A 213 -5.83 -15.76 31.19
N LEU A 214 -5.21 -15.61 30.01
CA LEU A 214 -4.03 -16.39 29.60
C LEU A 214 -2.82 -16.13 30.51
N ARG A 215 -2.73 -14.93 31.07
CA ARG A 215 -1.68 -14.52 32.02
C ARG A 215 -1.66 -15.39 33.28
N GLN A 216 -2.85 -15.82 33.71
CA GLN A 216 -3.04 -16.71 34.86
C GLN A 216 -2.74 -18.17 34.54
N GLU A 217 -2.86 -18.55 33.26
CA GLU A 217 -2.45 -19.86 32.75
C GLU A 217 -0.92 -19.97 32.57
N GLY A 218 -0.16 -18.88 32.78
CA GLY A 218 1.29 -18.82 32.61
C GLY A 218 1.72 -18.56 31.16
N ILE A 219 0.87 -17.94 30.35
CA ILE A 219 1.17 -17.48 28.99
C ILE A 219 1.59 -16.01 29.05
N LEU A 220 2.65 -15.67 28.33
CA LEU A 220 3.13 -14.30 28.21
C LEU A 220 2.32 -13.56 27.13
N VAL A 221 1.64 -12.48 27.51
CA VAL A 221 0.91 -11.61 26.56
C VAL A 221 1.81 -10.44 26.15
N LEU A 222 2.18 -10.39 24.87
CA LEU A 222 3.00 -9.32 24.28
C LEU A 222 2.20 -8.51 23.26
N SER A 223 2.38 -7.20 23.23
CA SER A 223 1.80 -6.31 22.20
C SER A 223 2.89 -5.41 21.62
N GLY A 224 3.23 -5.63 20.36
CA GLY A 224 4.23 -4.84 19.62
C GLY A 224 3.60 -3.63 18.94
N GLY A 225 4.03 -2.43 19.32
CA GLY A 225 3.59 -1.16 18.71
C GLY A 225 4.72 -0.13 18.64
N LEU A 226 4.37 1.13 18.37
CA LEU A 226 5.24 2.30 18.44
C LEU A 226 4.45 3.53 18.90
N MET A 227 5.00 4.31 19.83
CA MET A 227 4.39 5.53 20.36
C MET A 227 4.63 6.76 19.47
N ILE A 228 5.58 6.66 18.53
CA ILE A 228 5.70 7.59 17.39
C ILE A 228 6.02 6.77 16.15
N HIS A 229 5.22 6.91 15.09
CA HIS A 229 5.46 6.26 13.81
C HIS A 229 4.89 7.09 12.65
N ASN A 230 5.67 8.08 12.19
CA ASN A 230 5.32 8.89 11.04
C ASN A 230 6.46 8.92 10.00
N LEU A 231 6.37 8.04 9.00
CA LEU A 231 7.31 8.00 7.88
C LEU A 231 7.26 9.25 6.98
N ARG A 232 6.26 10.13 7.13
CA ARG A 232 6.20 11.44 6.43
C ARG A 232 7.16 12.48 7.03
N ASP A 233 7.50 12.37 8.32
CA ASP A 233 8.44 13.26 9.01
C ASP A 233 9.45 12.43 9.81
N LEU A 234 10.52 12.04 9.13
CA LEU A 234 11.57 11.18 9.66
C LEU A 234 12.35 11.81 10.83
N THR A 235 12.19 13.11 11.11
CA THR A 235 12.76 13.75 12.30
C THR A 235 12.08 13.28 13.59
N CYS A 236 10.87 12.72 13.49
CA CYS A 236 10.08 12.27 14.64
C CYS A 236 10.69 11.07 15.37
N PHE A 237 11.60 10.32 14.74
CA PHE A 237 12.19 9.09 15.26
C PHE A 237 13.40 9.28 16.20
N SER A 238 13.79 10.52 16.53
CA SER A 238 14.84 10.79 17.52
C SER A 238 14.54 12.04 18.35
N GLU A 239 14.68 11.92 19.68
CA GLU A 239 14.39 12.97 20.68
C GLU A 239 15.13 14.29 20.36
N GLY A 240 16.33 14.20 19.79
CA GLY A 240 17.16 15.36 19.42
C GLY A 240 16.80 16.05 18.11
N THR A 241 16.07 15.39 17.20
CA THR A 241 15.64 15.98 15.91
C THR A 241 14.17 16.36 15.88
N ALA A 242 13.35 15.76 16.74
CA ALA A 242 11.90 15.86 16.68
C ALA A 242 11.35 17.27 16.98
N GLY A 243 10.39 17.70 16.15
CA GLY A 243 9.59 18.91 16.42
C GLY A 243 8.80 18.82 17.74
N PRO A 244 8.39 19.95 18.34
CA PRO A 244 7.75 19.97 19.67
C PRO A 244 6.56 19.02 19.79
N ALA A 245 5.62 19.04 18.83
CA ALA A 245 4.40 18.24 18.87
C ALA A 245 4.62 16.72 19.03
N PHE A 246 5.76 16.18 18.61
CA PHE A 246 6.13 14.77 18.82
C PHE A 246 6.61 14.53 20.25
N ARG A 247 7.48 15.40 20.77
CA ARG A 247 7.99 15.33 22.15
C ARG A 247 6.90 15.61 23.18
N ASP A 248 6.00 16.55 22.89
CA ASP A 248 4.82 16.84 23.70
C ASP A 248 3.87 15.63 23.74
N PHE A 249 3.74 14.88 22.64
CA PHE A 249 2.93 13.66 22.58
C PHE A 249 3.59 12.45 23.25
N ASP A 250 4.90 12.21 23.06
CA ASP A 250 5.66 11.18 23.79
C ASP A 250 5.57 11.41 25.30
N LYS A 251 5.70 12.67 25.73
CA LYS A 251 5.44 13.08 27.11
C LYS A 251 3.99 12.82 27.52
N ALA A 252 2.99 13.18 26.72
CA ALA A 252 1.58 12.94 27.05
C ALA A 252 1.25 11.45 27.21
N VAL A 253 1.85 10.57 26.39
CA VAL A 253 1.78 9.10 26.57
C VAL A 253 2.33 8.70 27.94
N LEU A 254 3.53 9.19 28.29
CA LEU A 254 4.19 8.86 29.57
C LEU A 254 3.43 9.44 30.78
N ASP A 255 2.87 10.65 30.67
CA ASP A 255 2.01 11.27 31.67
C ASP A 255 0.72 10.46 31.88
N ALA A 256 0.07 10.01 30.80
CA ALA A 256 -1.14 9.18 30.87
C ALA A 256 -0.86 7.81 31.50
N ILE A 257 0.27 7.18 31.15
CA ILE A 257 0.73 5.94 31.79
C ILE A 257 1.05 6.15 33.28
N ALA A 258 1.56 7.32 33.67
CA ALA A 258 1.89 7.64 35.07
C ALA A 258 0.66 7.93 35.96
N VAL A 259 -0.56 8.04 35.40
CA VAL A 259 -1.79 8.18 36.19
C VAL A 259 -1.98 6.92 37.06
N MET A 260 -2.06 7.10 38.38
CA MET A 260 -2.10 5.98 39.33
C MET A 260 -3.43 5.22 39.34
N ASP A 261 -4.56 5.94 39.29
CA ASP A 261 -5.90 5.34 39.29
C ASP A 261 -6.20 4.61 37.96
N PRO A 262 -6.74 3.37 37.98
CA PRO A 262 -6.92 2.58 36.76
C PRO A 262 -7.90 3.17 35.74
N GLU A 263 -9.05 3.69 36.18
CA GLU A 263 -10.06 4.23 35.27
C GLU A 263 -9.67 5.62 34.77
N ALA A 264 -9.10 6.47 35.62
CA ALA A 264 -8.53 7.75 35.18
C ALA A 264 -7.36 7.56 34.20
N ARG A 265 -6.54 6.51 34.38
CA ARG A 265 -5.48 6.13 33.42
C ARG A 265 -6.06 5.66 32.10
N LYS A 266 -7.11 4.82 32.12
CA LYS A 266 -7.83 4.36 30.92
C LYS A 266 -8.42 5.54 30.14
N GLU A 267 -9.10 6.47 30.82
CA GLU A 267 -9.63 7.67 30.20
C GLU A 267 -8.53 8.60 29.66
N ALA A 268 -7.41 8.76 30.36
CA ALA A 268 -6.25 9.49 29.83
C ALA A 268 -5.71 8.84 28.55
N LEU A 269 -5.52 7.52 28.54
CA LEU A 269 -5.06 6.74 27.38
C LEU A 269 -6.02 6.80 26.18
N TYR A 270 -7.34 6.84 26.40
CA TYR A 270 -8.32 7.06 25.32
C TYR A 270 -8.24 8.49 24.75
N ASN A 271 -8.11 9.49 25.62
CA ASN A 271 -8.01 10.90 25.21
C ASN A 271 -6.70 11.23 24.46
N LEU A 272 -5.66 10.39 24.51
CA LEU A 272 -4.46 10.54 23.66
C LEU A 272 -4.80 10.59 22.16
N THR A 273 -5.86 9.91 21.70
CA THR A 273 -6.33 10.00 20.30
C THR A 273 -6.83 11.39 19.88
N ARG A 274 -7.11 12.26 20.87
CA ARG A 274 -7.54 13.67 20.70
C ARG A 274 -6.40 14.66 20.91
N HIS A 275 -5.20 14.20 21.30
CA HIS A 275 -4.05 15.08 21.52
C HIS A 275 -3.59 15.71 20.19
N ALA A 276 -3.22 16.99 20.20
CA ALA A 276 -2.82 17.72 18.99
C ALA A 276 -1.64 17.04 18.25
N GLY A 277 -0.69 16.48 19.00
CA GLY A 277 0.44 15.72 18.45
C GLY A 277 0.09 14.31 17.95
N PHE A 278 -1.10 13.75 18.25
CA PHE A 278 -1.45 12.38 17.89
C PHE A 278 -1.40 12.15 16.37
N ARG A 279 -2.06 13.01 15.58
CA ARG A 279 -2.06 12.89 14.10
C ARG A 279 -0.75 13.36 13.45
N ALA A 280 0.14 14.00 14.20
CA ALA A 280 1.51 14.22 13.78
C ALA A 280 2.35 12.95 13.98
N ALA A 281 2.25 12.30 15.14
CA ALA A 281 2.97 11.06 15.47
C ALA A 281 2.44 9.81 14.76
N HIS A 282 1.15 9.78 14.41
CA HIS A 282 0.43 8.65 13.84
C HIS A 282 -0.58 9.10 12.76
N PRO A 283 -0.21 9.05 11.47
CA PRO A 283 -1.14 9.30 10.36
C PRO A 283 -2.36 8.37 10.42
N ARG A 284 -2.11 7.07 10.62
CA ARG A 284 -3.07 6.01 10.99
C ARG A 284 -2.62 5.43 12.34
N ALA A 285 -3.57 4.88 13.11
CA ALA A 285 -3.40 4.57 14.54
C ALA A 285 -2.93 3.12 14.84
N GLU A 286 -2.74 2.28 13.83
CA GLU A 286 -2.43 0.85 13.93
C GLU A 286 -1.13 0.55 14.70
N HIS A 287 -0.13 1.44 14.61
CA HIS A 287 1.10 1.33 15.39
C HIS A 287 0.90 1.67 16.88
N PHE A 288 -0.11 2.47 17.22
CA PHE A 288 -0.43 2.87 18.59
C PHE A 288 -1.38 1.89 19.30
N VAL A 289 -2.38 1.39 18.57
CA VAL A 289 -3.48 0.57 19.10
C VAL A 289 -3.07 -0.66 19.93
N PRO A 290 -1.97 -1.39 19.65
CA PRO A 290 -1.49 -2.48 20.52
C PRO A 290 -1.24 -2.08 21.98
N LEU A 291 -1.05 -0.78 22.29
CA LEU A 291 -1.00 -0.28 23.67
C LEU A 291 -2.29 -0.60 24.44
N TYR A 292 -3.45 -0.45 23.80
CA TYR A 292 -4.75 -0.71 24.42
C TYR A 292 -4.97 -2.21 24.69
N VAL A 293 -4.38 -3.10 23.86
CA VAL A 293 -4.44 -4.55 24.10
C VAL A 293 -3.65 -4.94 25.34
N ALA A 294 -2.39 -4.47 25.45
CA ALA A 294 -1.58 -4.70 26.65
C ALA A 294 -2.18 -4.06 27.91
N ALA A 295 -2.71 -2.84 27.79
CA ALA A 295 -3.36 -2.14 28.90
C ALA A 295 -4.67 -2.84 29.33
N GLY A 296 -5.50 -3.29 28.39
CA GLY A 296 -6.70 -4.08 28.70
C GLY A 296 -6.38 -5.42 29.38
N ALA A 297 -5.25 -6.05 29.02
CA ALA A 297 -4.83 -7.34 29.57
C ALA A 297 -4.30 -7.30 31.01
N GLY A 298 -3.94 -6.13 31.56
CA GLY A 298 -3.38 -6.03 32.92
C GLY A 298 -3.56 -4.68 33.62
N GLY A 299 -4.54 -3.87 33.21
CA GLY A 299 -4.57 -2.42 33.43
C GLY A 299 -4.74 -1.88 34.85
N GLU A 300 -4.64 -2.67 35.92
CA GLU A 300 -4.83 -2.20 37.30
C GLU A 300 -3.59 -1.46 37.85
N ARG A 301 -2.38 -1.88 37.48
CA ARG A 301 -1.12 -1.15 37.71
C ARG A 301 -0.28 -1.17 36.44
N VAL A 302 0.59 -0.18 36.28
CA VAL A 302 1.56 -0.12 35.17
C VAL A 302 2.94 0.31 35.66
N LYS A 303 3.97 -0.22 35.02
CA LYS A 303 5.38 0.13 35.23
C LYS A 303 6.00 0.52 33.89
N VAL A 304 6.61 1.70 33.80
CA VAL A 304 7.52 2.02 32.70
C VAL A 304 8.81 1.24 32.93
N LEU A 305 9.12 0.30 32.04
CA LEU A 305 10.38 -0.44 32.05
C LEU A 305 11.44 0.31 31.28
N SER A 306 11.10 0.86 30.11
CA SER A 306 12.01 1.61 29.26
C SER A 306 11.30 2.85 28.71
N ALA A 307 11.95 4.00 28.81
CA ALA A 307 11.52 5.28 28.24
C ALA A 307 12.45 5.71 27.09
N ILE A 308 12.78 4.77 26.20
CA ILE A 308 13.31 5.10 24.88
C ILE A 308 12.21 5.86 24.13
N TYR A 309 12.49 7.12 23.81
CA TYR A 309 11.60 8.04 23.11
C TYR A 309 10.96 7.40 21.85
N GLY A 310 9.65 7.54 21.69
CA GLY A 310 8.85 6.95 20.60
C GLY A 310 8.71 5.42 20.63
N SER A 311 9.54 4.69 21.39
CA SER A 311 9.55 3.24 21.54
C SER A 311 9.59 2.74 23.00
N PRO A 312 8.81 3.32 23.94
CA PRO A 312 8.85 2.90 25.33
C PRO A 312 8.29 1.48 25.53
N THR A 313 8.64 0.86 26.65
CA THR A 313 8.18 -0.48 27.04
C THR A 313 7.48 -0.40 28.40
N PHE A 314 6.27 -0.94 28.46
CA PHE A 314 5.38 -0.88 29.63
C PHE A 314 4.98 -2.28 30.07
N ALA A 315 4.93 -2.53 31.38
CA ALA A 315 4.36 -3.74 31.97
C ALA A 315 3.09 -3.41 32.74
N PHE A 316 1.99 -4.08 32.40
CA PHE A 316 0.67 -3.96 33.01
C PHE A 316 0.41 -5.16 33.92
N VAL A 317 0.00 -4.90 35.17
CA VAL A 317 -0.02 -5.87 36.27
C VAL A 317 -1.32 -5.76 37.06
N THR A 318 -1.97 -6.90 37.31
CA THR A 318 -3.13 -7.00 38.23
C THR A 318 -2.73 -6.68 39.68
N MET A 319 -3.67 -6.27 40.52
CA MET A 319 -3.52 -6.33 41.98
C MET A 319 -3.75 -7.77 42.45
N GLU A 320 -2.95 -8.23 43.42
CA GLU A 320 -3.34 -9.41 44.20
C GLU A 320 -4.57 -9.04 45.04
N ARG A 321 -5.72 -9.65 44.75
CA ARG A 321 -6.86 -9.60 45.67
C ARG A 321 -6.48 -10.40 46.91
N SER A 322 -6.24 -9.71 48.02
CA SER A 322 -5.87 -10.34 49.28
C SER A 322 -6.96 -11.32 49.73
N VAL A 323 -6.62 -12.61 49.73
CA VAL A 323 -7.52 -13.67 50.18
C VAL A 323 -7.62 -13.62 51.70
N LEU A 324 -8.54 -12.80 52.19
CA LEU A 324 -8.96 -12.83 53.59
C LEU A 324 -9.49 -14.24 53.91
N PRO A 325 -9.01 -14.89 54.99
CA PRO A 325 -9.43 -16.24 55.33
C PRO A 325 -10.93 -16.26 55.71
N PRO A 326 -11.65 -17.35 55.38
CA PRO A 326 -13.10 -17.42 55.59
C PRO A 326 -13.44 -17.40 57.09
N SER A 327 -14.12 -16.34 57.53
CA SER A 327 -14.63 -16.23 58.89
C SER A 327 -15.72 -17.27 59.16
N ARG A 328 -15.58 -18.00 60.28
CA ARG A 328 -16.53 -19.04 60.68
C ARG A 328 -17.66 -18.49 61.56
N SER A 329 -18.87 -19.00 61.32
CA SER A 329 -19.95 -19.23 62.31
C SER A 329 -20.63 -18.02 62.98
N ALA A 330 -21.90 -17.82 62.63
CA ALA A 330 -23.03 -17.91 63.58
C ALA A 330 -24.36 -18.14 62.82
N SER A 331 -25.42 -18.59 63.50
CA SER A 331 -26.64 -19.14 62.86
C SER A 331 -27.95 -18.65 63.48
N LEU A 332 -28.96 -18.43 62.62
CA LEU A 332 -30.42 -18.37 62.93
C LEU A 332 -30.92 -17.14 63.76
N PRO A 333 -32.25 -16.85 63.79
CA PRO A 333 -33.40 -17.55 63.18
C PRO A 333 -34.29 -16.69 62.24
N ILE A 334 -35.25 -17.34 61.56
CA ILE A 334 -36.31 -16.71 60.73
C ILE A 334 -37.71 -17.22 61.17
N PRO A 335 -38.67 -16.32 61.46
CA PRO A 335 -40.11 -16.64 61.48
C PRO A 335 -40.83 -16.43 60.12
N ARG A 336 -42.05 -16.95 59.99
CA ARG A 336 -42.84 -17.20 58.75
C ARG A 336 -44.32 -16.70 58.93
N PRO A 337 -45.31 -16.89 58.01
CA PRO A 337 -45.39 -16.59 56.55
C PRO A 337 -46.81 -16.17 56.03
N LYS A 338 -47.00 -16.08 54.69
CA LYS A 338 -48.29 -16.17 53.89
C LYS A 338 -49.25 -14.95 53.99
N ILE A 339 -50.18 -14.68 53.05
CA ILE A 339 -51.05 -15.46 52.12
C ILE A 339 -51.07 -14.80 50.70
N GLY A 340 -51.02 -15.52 49.56
CA GLY A 340 -52.14 -15.97 48.65
C GLY A 340 -52.50 -14.91 47.58
N THR A 341 -52.75 -15.14 46.27
CA THR A 341 -53.36 -16.25 45.47
C THR A 341 -52.94 -16.08 43.97
N VAL A 342 -52.36 -17.05 43.22
CA VAL A 342 -52.94 -18.04 42.22
C VAL A 342 -53.88 -17.41 41.14
N ALA A 343 -53.88 -17.67 39.81
CA ALA A 343 -53.38 -18.68 38.82
C ALA A 343 -52.82 -17.96 37.53
N LEU A 344 -52.31 -18.51 36.39
CA LEU A 344 -52.36 -19.75 35.54
C LEU A 344 -53.60 -19.93 34.61
N SER A 345 -53.56 -20.41 33.33
CA SER A 345 -52.50 -20.54 32.28
C SER A 345 -53.03 -21.13 30.91
N PHE A 346 -52.52 -20.65 29.75
CA PHE A 346 -52.23 -21.37 28.45
C PHE A 346 -53.30 -21.96 27.45
N VAL A 347 -52.99 -21.81 26.13
CA VAL A 347 -53.27 -22.65 24.89
C VAL A 347 -54.60 -22.56 24.05
N ALA A 348 -54.49 -21.92 22.85
CA ALA A 348 -54.87 -22.31 21.45
C ALA A 348 -56.29 -22.88 21.07
N PRO A 349 -56.65 -23.30 19.80
CA PRO A 349 -55.97 -23.23 18.47
C PRO A 349 -56.85 -22.91 17.20
N SER A 350 -56.23 -22.97 16.00
CA SER A 350 -56.75 -23.44 14.67
C SER A 350 -57.30 -22.46 13.58
N CYS A 351 -57.48 -22.99 12.35
CA CYS A 351 -57.52 -22.29 11.02
C CYS A 351 -58.68 -22.78 10.11
N ASN A 352 -59.02 -22.08 8.99
CA ASN A 352 -58.89 -22.61 7.59
C ASN A 352 -59.35 -21.67 6.42
N SER A 353 -58.85 -21.95 5.19
CA SER A 353 -59.37 -21.61 3.82
C SER A 353 -59.55 -20.12 3.38
N GLY A 354 -59.47 -19.75 2.08
CA GLY A 354 -58.93 -20.46 0.88
C GLY A 354 -59.23 -19.85 -0.52
N PHE A 355 -58.19 -19.66 -1.36
CA PHE A 355 -58.11 -19.66 -2.85
C PHE A 355 -58.86 -18.64 -3.78
N VAL A 356 -58.27 -18.50 -5.01
CA VAL A 356 -58.73 -17.77 -6.25
C VAL A 356 -58.65 -16.22 -6.18
N GLY A 357 -58.22 -15.46 -7.20
CA GLY A 357 -57.63 -15.73 -8.54
C GLY A 357 -57.40 -14.41 -9.34
N GLY A 358 -56.72 -14.44 -10.50
CA GLY A 358 -56.64 -13.31 -11.47
C GLY A 358 -57.81 -13.30 -12.49
N PRO A 359 -57.77 -12.58 -13.65
CA PRO A 359 -56.64 -11.86 -14.25
C PRO A 359 -56.97 -10.54 -15.08
N ILE A 360 -55.96 -9.99 -15.81
CA ILE A 360 -56.06 -9.23 -17.10
C ILE A 360 -56.56 -7.75 -17.12
N THR A 361 -56.27 -7.06 -18.23
CA THR A 361 -56.26 -5.60 -18.56
C THR A 361 -57.35 -5.22 -19.61
N PRO A 362 -57.29 -4.07 -20.34
CA PRO A 362 -57.25 -2.62 -19.99
C PRO A 362 -58.60 -1.92 -20.39
N PRO A 363 -58.72 -0.59 -20.69
CA PRO A 363 -58.41 -0.07 -22.05
C PRO A 363 -58.14 1.47 -22.26
N LEU A 364 -57.64 1.78 -23.48
CA LEU A 364 -57.93 2.95 -24.38
C LEU A 364 -57.48 4.41 -24.12
N SER A 365 -57.02 5.03 -25.23
CA SER A 365 -56.89 6.48 -25.52
C SER A 365 -57.91 6.93 -26.60
N PRO A 366 -58.10 8.24 -26.83
CA PRO A 366 -57.66 8.87 -28.11
C PRO A 366 -57.21 10.35 -27.95
N GLY A 367 -56.65 11.08 -28.94
CA GLY A 367 -56.16 10.73 -30.29
C GLY A 367 -56.16 11.92 -31.29
N ASN A 368 -55.09 12.05 -32.10
CA ASN A 368 -54.98 12.79 -33.40
C ASN A 368 -55.15 14.33 -33.46
N SER A 369 -54.61 15.08 -34.44
CA SER A 369 -53.57 14.85 -35.48
C SER A 369 -53.06 16.15 -36.14
N GLU A 370 -51.89 16.10 -36.82
CA GLU A 370 -51.48 16.91 -38.03
C GLU A 370 -51.38 18.46 -37.92
N ASP A 371 -50.58 19.22 -38.69
CA ASP A 371 -49.56 18.94 -39.73
C ASP A 371 -48.58 20.14 -39.91
N GLY A 372 -47.46 19.98 -40.66
CA GLY A 372 -46.79 21.12 -41.35
C GLY A 372 -45.26 21.27 -41.25
N GLU A 373 -44.57 21.20 -42.40
CA GLU A 373 -43.16 21.63 -42.62
C GLU A 373 -43.09 23.08 -43.19
N PRO A 374 -41.92 23.77 -43.25
CA PRO A 374 -41.17 23.80 -44.53
C PRO A 374 -39.63 24.08 -44.43
N THR A 375 -39.02 24.35 -45.60
CA THR A 375 -37.62 24.09 -45.96
C THR A 375 -36.83 25.34 -46.46
N ILE A 376 -35.60 25.59 -45.94
CA ILE A 376 -34.38 26.29 -46.50
C ILE A 376 -34.51 27.70 -47.20
N VAL A 377 -33.43 28.55 -47.17
CA VAL A 377 -32.85 29.39 -48.30
C VAL A 377 -32.36 30.83 -47.96
N ILE A 378 -31.01 30.99 -47.88
CA ILE A 378 -30.11 32.08 -48.43
C ILE A 378 -29.97 33.53 -47.84
N ASP A 379 -28.69 33.95 -47.71
CA ASP A 379 -28.00 35.27 -47.79
C ASP A 379 -28.59 36.57 -47.15
N THR A 380 -27.77 37.38 -46.44
CA THR A 380 -26.71 38.19 -47.09
C THR A 380 -25.46 38.52 -46.25
N GLU A 381 -24.28 38.49 -46.89
CA GLU A 381 -23.05 39.17 -46.42
C GLU A 381 -23.20 40.72 -46.45
N LEU A 382 -22.31 41.47 -45.76
CA LEU A 382 -21.20 42.23 -46.39
C LEU A 382 -20.59 43.33 -45.48
N ARG A 383 -19.29 43.17 -45.10
CA ARG A 383 -18.16 44.14 -45.23
C ARG A 383 -18.27 45.55 -44.55
N TYR A 384 -17.21 46.30 -44.24
CA TYR A 384 -15.74 46.21 -44.38
C TYR A 384 -15.13 47.12 -43.26
N SER A 385 -14.13 46.70 -42.48
CA SER A 385 -12.67 46.97 -42.68
C SER A 385 -12.11 48.32 -42.18
N ARG A 386 -10.87 48.27 -41.64
CA ARG A 386 -9.86 49.35 -41.49
C ARG A 386 -10.11 50.45 -40.43
N ASP A 387 -9.10 51.14 -39.90
CA ASP A 387 -7.64 50.87 -39.86
C ASP A 387 -6.97 51.54 -38.62
N SER A 388 -5.88 50.90 -38.17
CA SER A 388 -4.59 51.45 -37.67
C SER A 388 -4.44 52.52 -36.54
N ASP A 389 -3.19 52.54 -36.07
CA ASP A 389 -2.39 53.63 -35.48
C ASP A 389 -2.58 54.11 -34.02
N THR A 390 -1.60 53.69 -33.22
CA THR A 390 -1.16 54.30 -31.96
C THR A 390 -0.69 55.75 -32.12
N TYR A 391 -0.89 56.59 -31.11
CA TYR A 391 0.13 57.58 -30.70
C TYR A 391 0.09 57.84 -29.18
N ALA A 392 1.17 58.39 -28.63
CA ALA A 392 1.52 58.29 -27.21
C ALA A 392 1.64 59.64 -26.46
N GLN A 393 1.87 59.53 -25.14
CA GLN A 393 2.37 60.54 -24.19
C GLN A 393 1.36 61.57 -23.60
N GLY A 394 1.51 61.85 -22.30
CA GLY A 394 0.65 62.80 -21.55
C GLY A 394 0.70 62.68 -20.01
N ARG A 395 1.85 62.95 -19.38
CA ARG A 395 1.98 63.33 -17.94
C ARG A 395 2.23 64.85 -17.85
N PRO A 396 2.15 65.55 -16.70
CA PRO A 396 1.95 65.13 -15.30
C PRO A 396 0.64 65.73 -14.71
N ASP A 397 0.36 66.02 -13.43
CA ASP A 397 1.19 66.13 -12.21
C ASP A 397 0.40 65.90 -10.88
N ARG A 398 1.05 66.14 -9.73
CA ARG A 398 0.71 65.67 -8.37
C ARG A 398 -0.17 66.61 -7.54
N THR A 399 -1.22 66.04 -6.95
CA THR A 399 -1.62 66.18 -5.53
C THR A 399 -2.19 64.81 -5.10
N GLY A 400 -2.11 64.34 -3.86
CA GLY A 400 -1.64 64.95 -2.62
C GLY A 400 -2.64 64.63 -1.50
N GLY A 401 -2.47 63.49 -0.80
CA GLY A 401 -3.40 63.08 0.27
C GLY A 401 -3.00 61.73 0.89
N GLN A 402 -2.87 61.71 2.22
CA GLN A 402 -2.62 60.51 3.03
C GLN A 402 -3.94 60.09 3.70
N TYR A 403 -4.20 58.80 3.85
CA TYR A 403 -5.16 58.28 4.84
C TYR A 403 -4.69 56.93 5.40
N SER A 404 -4.87 56.78 6.72
CA SER A 404 -4.65 55.56 7.49
C SER A 404 -5.70 55.52 8.61
N GLN A 405 -6.40 54.37 8.77
CA GLN A 405 -7.13 53.96 10.01
C GLN A 405 -8.34 54.86 10.41
N ASP A 406 -9.42 54.39 11.07
CA ASP A 406 -9.78 53.08 11.68
C ASP A 406 -11.34 52.93 11.81
N GLU A 407 -11.82 51.79 12.34
CA GLU A 407 -13.19 51.49 12.88
C GLU A 407 -14.38 51.38 11.85
N LEU A 408 -15.20 50.30 11.77
CA LEU A 408 -16.14 49.62 12.71
C LEU A 408 -17.44 50.44 12.95
N VAL A 409 -18.71 49.96 12.94
CA VAL A 409 -19.43 48.65 12.99
C VAL A 409 -20.65 48.74 11.98
N GLU A 410 -21.42 47.74 11.49
CA GLU A 410 -22.38 46.79 12.12
C GLU A 410 -23.08 45.84 11.09
N ARG A 411 -24.07 45.01 11.50
CA ARG A 411 -24.61 43.80 10.81
C ARG A 411 -25.93 43.98 10.03
N SER A 412 -26.08 43.25 8.90
CA SER A 412 -27.23 42.35 8.55
C SER A 412 -26.91 41.67 7.21
N GLU A 413 -26.66 40.36 7.11
CA GLU A 413 -27.62 39.24 7.14
C GLU A 413 -28.82 39.38 6.19
N GLN A 414 -28.73 38.72 5.02
CA GLN A 414 -29.77 37.86 4.44
C GLN A 414 -29.14 36.89 3.41
N ALA A 415 -29.72 35.70 3.23
CA ALA A 415 -29.09 34.57 2.55
C ALA A 415 -29.75 34.24 1.20
N MET A 416 -29.04 33.45 0.38
CA MET A 416 -29.63 32.60 -0.66
C MET A 416 -29.15 31.17 -0.44
N ASP A 417 -30.08 30.21 -0.51
CA ASP A 417 -29.79 28.80 -0.24
C ASP A 417 -28.82 28.19 -1.25
N VAL A 418 -27.84 27.46 -0.74
CA VAL A 418 -27.08 26.45 -1.49
C VAL A 418 -27.27 25.13 -0.78
N ASP A 419 -28.06 24.24 -1.40
CA ASP A 419 -28.37 22.88 -0.93
C ASP A 419 -27.10 22.14 -0.45
N PRO A 420 -26.97 21.86 0.86
CA PRO A 420 -25.74 21.31 1.44
C PRO A 420 -25.66 19.79 1.24
N ARG A 421 -25.58 19.36 -0.02
CA ARG A 421 -25.23 17.97 -0.35
C ARG A 421 -23.86 17.64 0.26
N PRO A 422 -23.75 16.57 1.07
CA PRO A 422 -22.49 16.21 1.71
C PRO A 422 -21.43 15.83 0.67
N PRO A 423 -20.14 16.05 0.93
CA PRO A 423 -19.08 15.64 0.01
C PRO A 423 -19.13 14.13 -0.17
N SER A 424 -19.46 13.68 -1.39
CA SER A 424 -19.65 12.26 -1.70
C SER A 424 -18.32 11.51 -1.61
N SER A 425 -18.08 10.84 -0.47
CA SER A 425 -16.88 10.03 -0.23
C SER A 425 -16.88 8.67 -0.94
N SER A 426 -17.81 8.47 -1.89
CA SER A 426 -17.82 7.36 -2.83
C SER A 426 -16.73 7.55 -3.89
N PRO A 427 -15.95 6.51 -4.25
CA PRO A 427 -15.05 6.57 -5.40
C PRO A 427 -15.84 6.90 -6.68
N ARG A 428 -15.24 7.63 -7.61
CA ARG A 428 -15.84 7.77 -8.95
C ARG A 428 -15.76 6.40 -9.64
N PRO A 429 -16.87 5.81 -10.13
CA PRO A 429 -16.81 4.56 -10.88
C PRO A 429 -15.93 4.72 -12.13
N PRO A 430 -15.41 3.62 -12.70
CA PRO A 430 -14.66 3.68 -13.94
C PRO A 430 -15.55 4.21 -15.08
N LEU A 431 -14.93 4.73 -16.14
CA LEU A 431 -15.64 5.14 -17.36
C LEU A 431 -16.00 3.92 -18.24
N ARG A 432 -15.30 2.80 -18.04
CA ARG A 432 -15.51 1.49 -18.68
C ARG A 432 -15.09 0.38 -17.71
N HIS A 433 -15.82 -0.73 -17.60
CA HIS A 433 -15.30 -1.88 -16.86
C HIS A 433 -14.43 -2.73 -17.77
N LEU A 434 -13.24 -3.13 -17.32
CA LEU A 434 -12.36 -3.99 -18.13
C LEU A 434 -12.97 -5.38 -18.35
N GLU A 435 -13.88 -5.81 -17.46
CA GLU A 435 -14.64 -7.06 -17.59
C GLU A 435 -15.56 -7.07 -18.83
N ASP A 436 -15.98 -5.91 -19.33
CA ASP A 436 -16.83 -5.77 -20.53
C ASP A 436 -16.03 -5.86 -21.85
N GLU A 437 -14.72 -5.64 -21.83
CA GLU A 437 -13.86 -5.68 -23.03
C GLU A 437 -13.50 -7.15 -23.38
N GLU A 438 -13.67 -7.53 -24.65
CA GLU A 438 -13.44 -8.90 -25.09
C GLU A 438 -11.97 -9.33 -24.94
N CYS A 439 -11.77 -10.55 -24.43
CA CYS A 439 -10.44 -11.15 -24.31
C CYS A 439 -9.92 -11.56 -25.70
N HIS A 440 -9.03 -10.77 -26.28
CA HIS A 440 -8.53 -10.97 -27.65
C HIS A 440 -7.51 -12.11 -27.83
N LEU A 441 -7.21 -12.86 -26.76
CA LEU A 441 -6.35 -14.06 -26.82
C LEU A 441 -7.10 -15.27 -27.37
N GLU A 442 -6.66 -15.78 -28.52
CA GLU A 442 -7.12 -17.07 -29.05
C GLU A 442 -6.64 -18.23 -28.15
N ARG A 443 -7.52 -19.21 -27.89
CA ARG A 443 -7.18 -20.43 -27.14
C ARG A 443 -6.46 -21.45 -28.02
N GLY A 444 -5.24 -21.13 -28.45
CA GLY A 444 -4.36 -22.01 -29.24
C GLY A 444 -3.44 -22.86 -28.38
N THR A 445 -3.11 -24.08 -28.85
CA THR A 445 -2.11 -24.96 -28.21
C THR A 445 -0.70 -24.64 -28.70
N LEU A 446 -0.26 -23.40 -28.54
CA LEU A 446 1.07 -22.94 -28.96
C LEU A 446 2.18 -23.54 -28.07
N LYS A 447 3.33 -23.84 -28.67
CA LYS A 447 4.51 -24.41 -28.01
C LYS A 447 5.76 -23.64 -28.42
N LEU A 448 6.79 -23.65 -27.56
CA LEU A 448 8.06 -22.98 -27.87
C LEU A 448 8.74 -23.53 -29.15
N THR A 449 8.49 -24.81 -29.48
CA THR A 449 8.94 -25.46 -30.72
C THR A 449 8.44 -24.80 -32.00
N ASP A 450 7.27 -24.14 -31.95
CA ASP A 450 6.63 -23.52 -33.11
C ASP A 450 7.37 -22.23 -33.56
N PHE A 451 8.30 -21.77 -32.73
CA PHE A 451 9.07 -20.56 -32.91
C PHE A 451 10.54 -20.85 -33.24
N GLU A 452 11.14 -19.95 -34.02
CA GLU A 452 12.56 -19.80 -34.25
C GLU A 452 13.07 -18.62 -33.39
N VAL A 453 13.97 -18.88 -32.45
CA VAL A 453 14.59 -17.84 -31.61
C VAL A 453 15.71 -17.15 -32.39
N LYS A 454 15.66 -15.81 -32.46
CA LYS A 454 16.65 -14.97 -33.15
C LYS A 454 17.68 -14.33 -32.22
N GLY A 455 17.34 -14.11 -30.94
CA GLY A 455 18.22 -13.48 -29.96
C GLY A 455 17.54 -13.22 -28.63
N THR A 456 18.30 -12.76 -27.63
CA THR A 456 17.77 -12.23 -26.37
C THR A 456 17.67 -10.71 -26.47
N LEU A 457 16.48 -10.16 -26.20
CA LEU A 457 16.22 -8.72 -26.17
C LEU A 457 16.51 -8.12 -24.79
N GLY A 458 16.26 -8.88 -23.71
CA GLY A 458 16.46 -8.41 -22.34
C GLY A 458 16.37 -9.51 -21.28
N THR A 459 16.67 -9.13 -20.04
CA THR A 459 16.64 -9.96 -18.83
C THR A 459 15.96 -9.20 -17.70
N GLY A 460 14.98 -9.81 -17.03
CA GLY A 460 14.29 -9.24 -15.87
C GLY A 460 14.35 -10.17 -14.65
N THR A 461 13.79 -9.74 -13.52
CA THR A 461 13.95 -10.42 -12.22
C THR A 461 13.44 -11.87 -12.19
N PHE A 462 12.47 -12.23 -13.04
CA PHE A 462 11.82 -13.56 -13.06
C PHE A 462 12.13 -14.37 -14.32
N GLY A 463 12.94 -13.85 -15.24
CA GLY A 463 13.11 -14.46 -16.55
C GLY A 463 13.69 -13.54 -17.63
N ARG A 464 13.39 -13.81 -18.90
CA ARG A 464 14.09 -13.23 -20.06
C ARG A 464 13.13 -12.92 -21.20
N VAL A 465 13.48 -11.95 -22.05
CA VAL A 465 12.71 -11.63 -23.27
C VAL A 465 13.51 -12.04 -24.50
N LEU A 466 12.93 -12.88 -25.35
CA LEU A 466 13.57 -13.36 -26.59
C LEU A 466 12.88 -12.76 -27.82
N LEU A 467 13.66 -12.45 -28.85
CA LEU A 467 13.12 -12.18 -30.18
C LEU A 467 12.81 -13.51 -30.87
N VAL A 468 11.56 -13.69 -31.29
CA VAL A 468 11.09 -14.93 -31.93
C VAL A 468 10.37 -14.68 -33.25
N ARG A 469 10.41 -15.68 -34.13
CA ARG A 469 9.69 -15.72 -35.41
C ARG A 469 8.90 -17.04 -35.49
N PRO A 470 7.60 -17.05 -35.83
CA PRO A 470 6.87 -18.29 -36.08
C PRO A 470 7.52 -19.04 -37.26
N ARG A 471 7.71 -20.36 -37.14
CA ARG A 471 8.33 -21.19 -38.19
C ARG A 471 7.46 -21.30 -39.44
N ASN A 472 6.14 -21.31 -39.24
CA ASN A 472 5.11 -21.35 -40.28
C ASN A 472 4.33 -20.02 -40.28
N PRO A 473 4.86 -18.92 -40.84
CA PRO A 473 4.15 -17.65 -40.90
C PRO A 473 2.97 -17.74 -41.88
N LEU A 474 1.79 -17.26 -41.46
CA LEU A 474 0.56 -17.32 -42.26
C LEU A 474 0.64 -16.52 -43.58
N ALA A 475 1.52 -15.52 -43.66
CA ALA A 475 1.90 -14.86 -44.91
C ALA A 475 3.34 -14.30 -44.84
N PRO A 476 4.09 -14.27 -45.96
CA PRO A 476 5.51 -13.92 -45.96
C PRO A 476 5.81 -12.44 -45.68
N ASN A 477 4.85 -11.54 -45.90
CA ASN A 477 5.03 -10.07 -45.83
C ASN A 477 4.44 -9.42 -44.55
N THR A 478 3.89 -10.19 -43.63
CA THR A 478 3.30 -9.69 -42.37
C THR A 478 4.38 -9.48 -41.29
N GLN A 479 4.03 -8.85 -40.16
CA GLN A 479 4.94 -8.75 -39.01
C GLN A 479 5.22 -10.13 -38.40
N ASN A 480 6.30 -10.75 -38.89
CA ASN A 480 6.72 -12.11 -38.53
C ASN A 480 7.81 -12.13 -37.44
N CYS A 481 7.72 -11.21 -36.47
CA CYS A 481 8.63 -11.09 -35.33
C CYS A 481 7.92 -10.55 -34.07
N PHE A 482 8.18 -11.21 -32.94
CA PHE A 482 7.53 -11.01 -31.64
C PHE A 482 8.55 -11.02 -30.50
N ALA A 483 8.20 -10.38 -29.38
CA ALA A 483 8.95 -10.41 -28.14
C ALA A 483 8.32 -11.45 -27.19
N LEU A 484 8.98 -12.59 -27.01
CA LEU A 484 8.52 -13.65 -26.10
C LEU A 484 9.07 -13.41 -24.70
N LYS A 485 8.23 -12.94 -23.77
CA LYS A 485 8.55 -12.80 -22.34
C LYS A 485 8.39 -14.19 -21.70
N ILE A 486 9.51 -14.75 -21.22
CA ILE A 486 9.59 -16.08 -20.61
C ILE A 486 9.85 -15.89 -19.13
N LEU A 487 8.96 -16.39 -18.27
CA LEU A 487 9.02 -16.18 -16.82
C LEU A 487 8.99 -17.53 -16.10
N ARG A 488 9.94 -17.74 -15.17
CA ARG A 488 10.12 -19.03 -14.50
C ARG A 488 9.20 -19.17 -13.30
N LYS A 489 8.31 -20.16 -13.33
CA LYS A 489 7.26 -20.41 -12.31
C LYS A 489 7.82 -20.46 -10.89
N SER A 490 8.95 -21.15 -10.68
CA SER A 490 9.60 -21.24 -9.36
C SER A 490 10.00 -19.87 -8.80
N GLU A 491 10.46 -18.95 -9.64
CA GLU A 491 10.93 -17.62 -9.23
C GLU A 491 9.77 -16.66 -8.97
N ILE A 492 8.72 -16.73 -9.79
CA ILE A 492 7.47 -15.97 -9.57
C ILE A 492 6.87 -16.33 -8.21
N VAL A 493 6.80 -17.63 -7.87
CA VAL A 493 6.28 -18.10 -6.58
C VAL A 493 7.24 -17.76 -5.43
N ARG A 494 8.54 -17.99 -5.58
CA ARG A 494 9.57 -17.66 -4.57
C ARG A 494 9.56 -16.17 -4.19
N LEU A 495 9.30 -15.29 -5.15
CA LEU A 495 9.25 -13.84 -4.97
C LEU A 495 7.81 -13.30 -4.78
N ARG A 496 6.80 -14.18 -4.62
CA ARG A 496 5.38 -13.85 -4.41
C ARG A 496 4.76 -12.92 -5.48
N GLN A 497 5.18 -13.02 -6.74
CA GLN A 497 4.72 -12.14 -7.84
C GLN A 497 3.58 -12.75 -8.67
N VAL A 498 2.96 -13.83 -8.19
CA VAL A 498 1.89 -14.57 -8.88
C VAL A 498 0.71 -13.67 -9.26
N GLU A 499 0.23 -12.86 -8.30
CA GLU A 499 -0.87 -11.92 -8.52
C GLU A 499 -0.52 -10.85 -9.56
N HIS A 500 0.70 -10.32 -9.52
CA HIS A 500 1.19 -9.33 -10.49
C HIS A 500 1.31 -9.90 -11.91
N VAL A 501 1.80 -11.14 -12.04
CA VAL A 501 1.91 -11.85 -13.33
C VAL A 501 0.53 -12.18 -13.91
N ASN A 502 -0.41 -12.63 -13.07
CA ASN A 502 -1.79 -12.89 -13.50
C ASN A 502 -2.52 -11.58 -13.86
N ALA A 503 -2.27 -10.49 -13.12
CA ALA A 503 -2.81 -9.16 -13.44
C ALA A 503 -2.24 -8.58 -14.74
N GLU A 504 -0.92 -8.70 -14.98
CA GLU A 504 -0.30 -8.33 -16.26
C GLU A 504 -0.97 -9.06 -17.43
N ARG A 505 -1.13 -10.39 -17.32
CA ARG A 505 -1.83 -11.21 -18.32
C ARG A 505 -3.27 -10.73 -18.54
N TYR A 506 -4.02 -10.57 -17.44
CA TYR A 506 -5.43 -10.21 -17.48
C TYR A 506 -5.66 -8.83 -18.12
N ILE A 507 -4.85 -7.84 -17.75
CA ILE A 507 -4.90 -6.49 -18.33
C ILE A 507 -4.52 -6.53 -19.81
N LEU A 508 -3.35 -7.07 -20.15
CA LEU A 508 -2.84 -7.11 -21.52
C LEU A 508 -3.74 -7.91 -22.48
N SER A 509 -4.47 -8.92 -21.98
CA SER A 509 -5.43 -9.70 -22.78
C SER A 509 -6.69 -8.95 -23.24
N ARG A 510 -6.87 -7.68 -22.83
CA ARG A 510 -8.07 -6.86 -23.06
C ARG A 510 -7.78 -5.45 -23.52
N VAL A 511 -6.70 -4.82 -23.04
CA VAL A 511 -6.33 -3.47 -23.51
C VAL A 511 -5.88 -3.51 -24.98
N CYS A 512 -6.42 -2.59 -25.78
CA CYS A 512 -6.04 -2.40 -27.18
C CYS A 512 -5.94 -0.90 -27.46
N HIS A 513 -4.72 -0.40 -27.65
CA HIS A 513 -4.44 1.03 -27.79
C HIS A 513 -3.14 1.25 -28.57
N PRO A 514 -3.07 2.21 -29.53
CA PRO A 514 -1.93 2.37 -30.44
C PRO A 514 -0.56 2.60 -29.78
N PHE A 515 -0.53 2.99 -28.50
CA PHE A 515 0.70 3.25 -27.72
C PHE A 515 0.93 2.28 -26.56
N VAL A 516 0.25 1.12 -26.52
CA VAL A 516 0.52 0.01 -25.58
C VAL A 516 1.05 -1.19 -26.38
N VAL A 517 1.89 -2.07 -25.82
CA VAL A 517 2.28 -3.32 -26.50
C VAL A 517 1.12 -4.31 -26.54
N ASP A 518 0.89 -4.89 -27.71
CA ASP A 518 -0.17 -5.88 -27.94
C ASP A 518 0.29 -7.27 -27.45
N LEU A 519 -0.61 -8.06 -26.83
CA LEU A 519 -0.37 -9.44 -26.39
C LEU A 519 -1.11 -10.42 -27.31
N TYR A 520 -0.38 -11.22 -28.07
CA TYR A 520 -0.95 -12.12 -29.08
C TYR A 520 -1.33 -13.50 -28.52
N ALA A 521 -0.58 -13.99 -27.54
CA ALA A 521 -0.81 -15.31 -26.96
C ALA A 521 -0.15 -15.47 -25.58
N THR A 522 -0.67 -16.42 -24.80
CA THR A 522 0.05 -17.08 -23.71
C THR A 522 0.16 -18.58 -23.94
N PHE A 523 1.12 -19.20 -23.26
CA PHE A 523 1.23 -20.66 -23.08
C PHE A 523 2.15 -20.96 -21.89
N GLN A 524 2.34 -22.24 -21.54
CA GLN A 524 3.19 -22.68 -20.44
C GLN A 524 3.83 -24.06 -20.67
N ASP A 525 4.96 -24.32 -20.01
CA ASP A 525 5.59 -25.64 -19.89
C ASP A 525 5.71 -26.04 -18.40
N SER A 526 6.44 -27.11 -18.05
CA SER A 526 6.60 -27.53 -16.64
C SER A 526 7.31 -26.50 -15.74
N LEU A 527 8.20 -25.68 -16.27
CA LEU A 527 9.06 -24.74 -15.53
C LEU A 527 8.69 -23.26 -15.71
N ASN A 528 8.09 -22.91 -16.86
CA ASN A 528 7.94 -21.54 -17.34
C ASN A 528 6.51 -21.23 -17.80
N ILE A 529 6.19 -19.95 -17.82
CA ILE A 529 5.06 -19.36 -18.53
C ILE A 529 5.58 -18.40 -19.62
N TYR A 530 4.76 -18.18 -20.63
CA TYR A 530 5.12 -17.45 -21.84
C TYR A 530 4.07 -16.38 -22.16
N MET A 531 4.51 -15.18 -22.53
CA MET A 531 3.69 -14.12 -23.10
C MET A 531 4.29 -13.69 -24.45
N LEU A 532 3.53 -13.82 -25.53
CA LEU A 532 3.95 -13.46 -26.89
C LEU A 532 3.51 -12.01 -27.18
N LEU A 533 4.43 -11.06 -27.06
CA LEU A 533 4.16 -9.62 -27.16
C LEU A 533 4.61 -9.03 -28.51
N SER A 534 4.08 -7.86 -28.85
CA SER A 534 4.56 -7.03 -29.95
C SER A 534 6.07 -6.75 -29.87
N TYR A 535 6.81 -7.09 -30.94
CA TYR A 535 8.21 -6.66 -31.07
C TYR A 535 8.28 -5.20 -31.51
N VAL A 536 9.08 -4.40 -30.80
CA VAL A 536 9.22 -2.96 -30.99
C VAL A 536 10.70 -2.63 -31.27
N PRO A 537 11.12 -2.54 -32.54
CA PRO A 537 12.54 -2.69 -32.94
C PRO A 537 13.45 -1.50 -32.63
N GLY A 538 12.90 -0.31 -32.33
CA GLY A 538 13.69 0.89 -32.09
C GLY A 538 14.33 0.98 -30.70
N GLY A 539 14.02 0.04 -29.80
CA GLY A 539 14.54 0.00 -28.43
C GLY A 539 14.01 1.11 -27.51
N GLU A 540 14.63 1.22 -26.34
CA GLU A 540 14.19 2.06 -25.21
C GLU A 540 14.37 3.57 -25.47
N LEU A 541 13.38 4.37 -25.05
CA LEU A 541 13.47 5.82 -24.99
C LEU A 541 14.64 6.27 -24.11
N PHE A 542 14.97 5.53 -23.05
CA PHE A 542 16.17 5.71 -22.23
C PHE A 542 17.43 5.82 -23.10
N THR A 543 17.66 4.84 -23.98
CA THR A 543 18.84 4.79 -24.85
C THR A 543 18.89 5.98 -25.82
N HIS A 544 17.75 6.43 -26.36
CA HIS A 544 17.72 7.62 -27.23
C HIS A 544 17.93 8.92 -26.46
N LEU A 545 17.35 9.05 -25.26
CA LEU A 545 17.53 10.22 -24.38
C LEU A 545 18.99 10.35 -23.92
N ARG A 546 19.60 9.24 -23.49
CA ARG A 546 21.02 9.20 -23.07
C ARG A 546 21.97 9.53 -24.22
N ARG A 547 21.65 9.10 -25.46
CA ARG A 547 22.39 9.49 -26.68
C ARG A 547 22.23 10.98 -27.01
N ALA A 548 21.02 11.54 -26.88
CA ALA A 548 20.73 12.96 -27.10
C ALA A 548 21.22 13.88 -25.96
N ARG A 549 21.54 13.30 -24.78
CA ARG A 549 21.73 13.95 -23.48
C ARG A 549 20.45 14.57 -22.90
N ARG A 550 19.72 15.33 -23.71
CA ARG A 550 18.37 15.86 -23.43
C ARG A 550 17.60 16.08 -24.74
N PHE A 551 16.28 16.09 -24.66
CA PHE A 551 15.40 16.47 -25.78
C PHE A 551 15.04 17.96 -25.72
N THR A 552 14.53 18.49 -26.85
CA THR A 552 13.91 19.83 -26.87
C THR A 552 12.48 19.77 -26.30
N PRO A 553 11.88 20.91 -25.91
CA PRO A 553 10.48 20.93 -25.48
C PRO A 553 9.51 20.33 -26.52
N ASP A 554 9.74 20.52 -27.83
CA ASP A 554 8.83 19.99 -28.86
C ASP A 554 8.94 18.46 -29.05
N VAL A 555 10.17 17.92 -28.99
CA VAL A 555 10.40 16.46 -28.99
C VAL A 555 9.79 15.84 -27.73
N THR A 556 9.94 16.52 -26.58
CA THR A 556 9.34 16.13 -25.32
C THR A 556 7.81 16.18 -25.37
N ARG A 557 7.23 17.20 -26.02
CA ARG A 557 5.77 17.35 -26.18
C ARG A 557 5.17 16.21 -26.98
N PHE A 558 5.79 15.80 -28.09
CA PHE A 558 5.34 14.65 -28.86
C PHE A 558 5.29 13.37 -28.00
N TYR A 559 6.39 13.05 -27.32
CA TYR A 559 6.46 11.82 -26.52
C TYR A 559 5.55 11.85 -25.30
N LEU A 560 5.52 12.97 -24.55
CA LEU A 560 4.63 13.12 -23.41
C LEU A 560 3.16 13.05 -23.82
N ALA A 561 2.77 13.60 -24.98
CA ALA A 561 1.41 13.50 -25.49
C ALA A 561 1.00 12.04 -25.82
N THR A 562 1.89 11.24 -26.43
CA THR A 562 1.59 9.80 -26.66
C THR A 562 1.41 9.02 -25.35
N ILE A 563 2.15 9.38 -24.30
CA ILE A 563 2.04 8.76 -22.96
C ILE A 563 0.75 9.21 -22.27
N ILE A 564 0.37 10.49 -22.38
CA ILE A 564 -0.89 11.02 -21.83
C ILE A 564 -2.10 10.32 -22.46
N LEU A 565 -2.08 10.05 -23.77
CA LEU A 565 -3.15 9.28 -24.42
C LEU A 565 -3.22 7.84 -23.88
N ALA A 566 -2.07 7.15 -23.75
CA ALA A 566 -2.02 5.80 -23.18
C ALA A 566 -2.53 5.74 -21.73
N LEU A 567 -2.14 6.70 -20.88
CA LEU A 567 -2.62 6.78 -19.50
C LEU A 567 -4.10 7.18 -19.43
N LYS A 568 -4.58 8.13 -20.24
CA LYS A 568 -6.00 8.48 -20.37
C LYS A 568 -6.85 7.24 -20.71
N TYR A 569 -6.38 6.41 -21.64
CA TYR A 569 -7.01 5.14 -22.00
C TYR A 569 -7.04 4.17 -20.82
N LEU A 570 -5.88 3.84 -20.21
CA LEU A 570 -5.80 2.91 -19.08
C LEU A 570 -6.63 3.38 -17.86
N HIS A 571 -6.56 4.67 -17.55
CA HIS A 571 -7.29 5.30 -16.43
C HIS A 571 -8.80 5.28 -16.63
N SER A 572 -9.30 5.10 -17.86
CA SER A 572 -10.75 4.93 -18.11
C SER A 572 -11.29 3.61 -17.51
N PHE A 573 -10.44 2.58 -17.43
CA PHE A 573 -10.71 1.25 -16.87
C PHE A 573 -10.32 1.08 -15.40
N ASN A 574 -10.06 2.17 -14.67
CA ASN A 574 -9.42 2.14 -13.34
C ASN A 574 -8.05 1.43 -13.29
N ILE A 575 -7.39 1.17 -14.42
CA ILE A 575 -6.01 0.67 -14.45
C ILE A 575 -5.06 1.82 -14.11
N ILE A 576 -4.16 1.59 -13.15
CA ILE A 576 -2.98 2.43 -12.88
C ILE A 576 -1.71 1.66 -13.26
N TYR A 577 -0.73 2.34 -13.85
CA TYR A 577 0.41 1.69 -14.51
C TYR A 577 1.64 1.54 -13.58
N ARG A 578 1.93 2.56 -12.76
CA ARG A 578 2.88 2.54 -11.62
C ARG A 578 4.37 2.33 -11.90
N ASP A 579 4.80 2.11 -13.15
CA ASP A 579 6.25 2.04 -13.50
C ASP A 579 6.58 2.82 -14.78
N LEU A 580 6.05 4.03 -14.90
CA LEU A 580 6.39 4.93 -16.01
C LEU A 580 7.83 5.44 -15.86
N LYS A 581 8.70 5.03 -16.79
CA LYS A 581 10.12 5.41 -16.89
C LYS A 581 10.64 5.23 -18.32
N PRO A 582 11.76 5.86 -18.73
CA PRO A 582 12.27 5.81 -20.09
C PRO A 582 12.63 4.39 -20.61
N GLU A 583 12.89 3.44 -19.73
CA GLU A 583 13.21 2.04 -20.03
C GLU A 583 11.96 1.26 -20.49
N ASN A 584 10.80 1.53 -19.88
CA ASN A 584 9.53 0.84 -20.20
C ASN A 584 8.79 1.46 -21.40
N LEU A 585 9.46 2.34 -22.14
CA LEU A 585 8.92 3.11 -23.26
C LEU A 585 9.71 2.80 -24.53
N LEU A 586 9.18 1.92 -25.39
CA LEU A 586 9.89 1.45 -26.59
C LEU A 586 9.46 2.24 -27.83
N LEU A 587 10.40 2.58 -28.72
CA LEU A 587 10.10 3.25 -29.99
C LEU A 587 9.89 2.24 -31.12
N ASP A 588 8.79 2.33 -31.85
CA ASP A 588 8.55 1.52 -33.04
C ASP A 588 9.29 2.04 -34.29
N SER A 589 9.21 1.32 -35.39
CA SER A 589 9.88 1.66 -36.67
C SER A 589 9.38 2.97 -37.29
N ARG A 590 8.26 3.54 -36.83
CA ARG A 590 7.75 4.85 -37.22
C ARG A 590 8.10 5.95 -36.20
N GLY A 591 8.81 5.62 -35.12
CA GLY A 591 9.22 6.53 -34.06
C GLY A 591 8.18 6.81 -32.97
N TYR A 592 7.08 6.06 -32.95
CA TYR A 592 6.03 6.18 -31.94
C TYR A 592 6.35 5.33 -30.70
N LEU A 593 5.87 5.76 -29.53
CA LEU A 593 6.04 4.99 -28.29
C LEU A 593 5.03 3.85 -28.18
N ARG A 594 5.49 2.75 -27.58
CA ARG A 594 4.70 1.65 -27.03
C ARG A 594 5.12 1.46 -25.57
N LEU A 595 4.18 1.63 -24.63
CA LEU A 595 4.33 1.26 -23.22
C LEU A 595 4.43 -0.28 -23.13
N THR A 596 5.46 -0.78 -22.44
CA THR A 596 5.69 -2.21 -22.19
C THR A 596 5.71 -2.52 -20.68
N ASP A 597 5.95 -3.78 -20.32
CA ASP A 597 6.06 -4.32 -18.96
C ASP A 597 4.95 -3.86 -17.98
N PHE A 598 3.85 -4.61 -17.94
CA PHE A 598 2.68 -4.31 -17.12
C PHE A 598 2.74 -5.01 -15.75
N GLY A 599 3.92 -5.50 -15.34
CA GLY A 599 4.13 -6.23 -14.08
C GLY A 599 3.77 -5.46 -12.79
N PHE A 600 3.68 -4.12 -12.82
CA PHE A 600 3.12 -3.33 -11.71
C PHE A 600 1.76 -2.67 -12.04
N ALA A 601 1.18 -2.93 -13.21
CA ALA A 601 -0.16 -2.42 -13.53
C ALA A 601 -1.23 -3.08 -12.64
N LYS A 602 -2.25 -2.33 -12.23
CA LYS A 602 -3.32 -2.81 -11.34
C LYS A 602 -4.62 -2.07 -11.56
N ILE A 603 -5.76 -2.77 -11.49
CA ILE A 603 -7.10 -2.17 -11.46
C ILE A 603 -7.38 -1.71 -10.01
N VAL A 604 -7.73 -0.43 -9.83
CA VAL A 604 -7.89 0.20 -8.50
C VAL A 604 -9.02 1.26 -8.52
N ASP A 605 -10.09 1.01 -7.76
CA ASP A 605 -11.27 1.90 -7.74
C ASP A 605 -11.11 3.16 -6.86
N ASP A 606 -10.36 3.07 -5.77
CA ASP A 606 -9.91 4.24 -4.97
C ASP A 606 -8.38 4.20 -4.80
N ARG A 607 -7.89 3.25 -3.99
CA ARG A 607 -6.48 3.19 -3.58
C ARG A 607 -5.91 1.78 -3.50
N THR A 608 -4.60 1.70 -3.66
CA THR A 608 -3.77 0.55 -3.30
C THR A 608 -2.56 1.04 -2.47
N TRP A 609 -1.99 0.18 -1.62
CA TRP A 609 -0.94 0.54 -0.65
C TRP A 609 0.43 -0.08 -0.95
N THR A 610 0.51 -0.97 -1.95
CA THR A 610 1.74 -1.67 -2.37
C THR A 610 2.85 -0.70 -2.79
N LEU A 611 3.93 -0.60 -2.03
CA LEU A 611 5.13 0.16 -2.42
C LEU A 611 5.84 -0.54 -3.60
N CYS A 612 5.68 -0.01 -4.81
CA CYS A 612 6.27 -0.52 -6.05
C CYS A 612 6.56 0.63 -7.04
N GLY A 613 7.29 0.33 -8.11
CA GLY A 613 7.79 1.31 -9.09
C GLY A 613 9.26 1.68 -8.84
N THR A 614 9.80 2.52 -9.71
CA THR A 614 11.23 2.90 -9.72
C THR A 614 11.49 4.15 -8.82
N PRO A 615 12.52 4.18 -7.95
CA PRO A 615 12.66 5.17 -6.87
C PRO A 615 12.56 6.64 -7.27
N GLU A 616 13.20 7.03 -8.37
CA GLU A 616 13.24 8.39 -8.94
C GLU A 616 11.86 8.88 -9.41
N TYR A 617 10.96 7.93 -9.70
CA TYR A 617 9.64 8.15 -10.29
C TYR A 617 8.48 8.04 -9.29
N LEU A 618 8.75 7.64 -8.04
CA LEU A 618 7.70 7.45 -7.03
C LEU A 618 7.05 8.79 -6.63
N ALA A 619 5.72 8.76 -6.52
CA ALA A 619 4.95 9.88 -5.98
C ALA A 619 5.09 10.00 -4.45
N PRO A 620 4.99 11.21 -3.86
CA PRO A 620 5.08 11.40 -2.41
C PRO A 620 4.13 10.49 -1.62
N GLU A 621 2.90 10.32 -2.08
CA GLU A 621 1.91 9.45 -1.43
C GLU A 621 2.23 7.95 -1.51
N ILE A 622 3.08 7.51 -2.44
CA ILE A 622 3.58 6.13 -2.50
C ILE A 622 4.63 5.93 -1.40
N ILE A 623 5.60 6.84 -1.33
CA ILE A 623 6.69 6.82 -0.32
C ILE A 623 6.13 6.93 1.10
N GLN A 624 5.04 7.68 1.28
CA GLN A 624 4.36 7.88 2.56
C GLN A 624 3.38 6.74 2.93
N SER A 625 3.18 5.75 2.06
CA SER A 625 2.15 4.70 2.21
C SER A 625 0.72 5.23 2.38
N ASP A 626 0.43 6.37 1.76
CA ASP A 626 -0.79 7.18 1.96
C ASP A 626 -2.03 6.68 1.19
N GLY A 627 -1.91 5.48 0.59
CA GLY A 627 -2.80 4.90 -0.41
C GLY A 627 -2.74 5.69 -1.73
N HIS A 628 -2.33 5.07 -2.83
CA HIS A 628 -2.17 5.74 -4.12
C HIS A 628 -3.13 5.20 -5.19
N GLY A 629 -3.33 6.02 -6.23
CA GLY A 629 -4.17 5.74 -7.39
C GLY A 629 -3.67 6.54 -8.60
N LYS A 630 -4.57 6.89 -9.53
CA LYS A 630 -4.27 7.53 -10.83
C LYS A 630 -3.35 8.76 -10.75
N ALA A 631 -3.42 9.54 -9.66
CA ALA A 631 -2.54 10.68 -9.39
C ALA A 631 -1.03 10.35 -9.40
N ALA A 632 -0.64 9.10 -9.16
CA ALA A 632 0.76 8.69 -9.15
C ALA A 632 1.35 8.59 -10.57
N ASP A 633 0.59 8.10 -11.55
CA ASP A 633 1.06 8.05 -12.95
C ASP A 633 1.26 9.48 -13.49
N TRP A 634 0.40 10.43 -13.11
CA TRP A 634 0.55 11.84 -13.46
C TRP A 634 1.74 12.52 -12.78
N TRP A 635 2.12 12.11 -11.57
CA TRP A 635 3.40 12.53 -10.97
C TRP A 635 4.59 12.00 -11.78
N ALA A 636 4.56 10.71 -12.16
CA ALA A 636 5.60 10.12 -12.99
C ALA A 636 5.71 10.78 -14.38
N CYS A 637 4.60 11.27 -14.96
CA CYS A 637 4.65 12.13 -16.16
C CYS A 637 5.45 13.43 -15.94
N GLY A 638 5.33 14.05 -14.76
CA GLY A 638 6.12 15.22 -14.38
C GLY A 638 7.62 14.92 -14.24
N ILE A 639 7.96 13.79 -13.62
CA ILE A 639 9.35 13.29 -13.51
C ILE A 639 9.92 13.05 -14.91
N LEU A 640 9.18 12.34 -15.77
CA LEU A 640 9.60 12.00 -17.13
C LEU A 640 9.75 13.25 -18.02
N CYS A 641 8.83 14.22 -17.91
CA CYS A 641 8.90 15.49 -18.62
C CYS A 641 10.16 16.26 -18.23
N TYR A 642 10.48 16.32 -16.94
CA TYR A 642 11.73 16.92 -16.46
C TYR A 642 12.95 16.15 -16.97
N GLU A 643 12.99 14.82 -16.85
CA GLU A 643 14.13 14.02 -17.29
C GLU A 643 14.38 14.17 -18.80
N MET A 644 13.33 14.23 -19.62
CA MET A 644 13.44 14.48 -21.06
C MET A 644 14.06 15.86 -21.38
N VAL A 645 13.61 16.96 -20.76
CA VAL A 645 14.13 18.32 -21.09
C VAL A 645 15.44 18.67 -20.37
N VAL A 646 15.79 17.99 -19.27
CA VAL A 646 17.00 18.26 -18.48
C VAL A 646 18.11 17.23 -18.70
N GLY A 647 17.76 15.96 -18.98
CA GLY A 647 18.70 14.84 -19.16
C GLY A 647 18.97 14.00 -17.91
N TYR A 648 18.33 14.33 -16.78
CA TYR A 648 18.38 13.57 -15.53
C TYR A 648 17.10 13.87 -14.72
N PRO A 649 16.61 12.95 -13.87
CA PRO A 649 15.38 13.18 -13.09
C PRO A 649 15.57 14.30 -12.05
N PRO A 650 14.48 14.98 -11.61
CA PRO A 650 14.56 16.13 -10.70
C PRO A 650 15.01 15.73 -9.28
N PHE A 651 14.84 14.45 -8.92
CA PHE A 651 15.23 13.88 -7.64
C PHE A 651 16.12 12.64 -7.90
N PHE A 652 17.40 12.75 -7.56
CA PHE A 652 18.39 11.67 -7.66
C PHE A 652 19.37 11.74 -6.48
N ASP A 653 19.93 10.61 -6.08
CA ASP A 653 20.87 10.46 -4.96
C ASP A 653 21.70 9.18 -5.13
N GLU A 654 22.70 8.94 -4.27
CA GLU A 654 23.43 7.66 -4.24
C GLU A 654 22.60 6.54 -3.57
N THR A 655 21.55 6.91 -2.81
CA THR A 655 20.67 5.96 -2.12
C THR A 655 19.20 6.23 -2.44
N ALA A 656 18.40 5.16 -2.60
CA ALA A 656 16.95 5.29 -2.76
C ALA A 656 16.30 6.11 -1.62
N TYR A 657 16.85 6.02 -0.40
CA TYR A 657 16.41 6.82 0.73
C TYR A 657 16.65 8.33 0.55
N GLY A 658 17.82 8.73 0.03
CA GLY A 658 18.09 10.13 -0.30
C GLY A 658 17.26 10.65 -1.48
N ILE A 659 16.87 9.78 -2.42
CA ILE A 659 15.87 10.09 -3.46
C ILE A 659 14.50 10.37 -2.81
N TYR A 660 14.04 9.48 -1.91
CA TYR A 660 12.78 9.65 -1.19
C TYR A 660 12.75 10.94 -0.39
N GLU A 661 13.81 11.27 0.36
CA GLU A 661 13.91 12.56 1.05
C GLU A 661 13.77 13.75 0.10
N LYS A 662 14.38 13.70 -1.09
CA LYS A 662 14.35 14.79 -2.08
C LYS A 662 12.95 14.97 -2.67
N ILE A 663 12.26 13.87 -2.97
CA ILE A 663 10.85 13.85 -3.40
C ILE A 663 9.95 14.47 -2.32
N LEU A 664 10.05 14.00 -1.07
CA LEU A 664 9.23 14.53 0.04
C LEU A 664 9.54 16.00 0.38
N LYS A 665 10.77 16.46 0.16
CA LYS A 665 11.16 17.87 0.30
C LYS A 665 10.65 18.75 -0.85
N GLY A 666 10.25 18.18 -1.99
CA GLY A 666 9.63 18.88 -3.13
C GLY A 666 10.51 19.93 -3.84
N LYS A 667 11.81 20.00 -3.52
CA LYS A 667 12.71 21.09 -3.98
C LYS A 667 13.38 20.77 -5.31
N ILE A 668 12.62 20.93 -6.40
CA ILE A 668 13.13 20.86 -7.77
C ILE A 668 14.16 21.98 -8.02
N ARG A 669 15.31 21.62 -8.59
CA ARG A 669 16.31 22.57 -9.13
C ARG A 669 15.98 22.86 -10.60
N TRP A 670 16.19 24.08 -11.06
CA TRP A 670 15.85 24.48 -12.43
C TRP A 670 17.10 24.97 -13.17
N PRO A 671 17.46 24.38 -14.33
CA PRO A 671 18.43 24.96 -15.24
C PRO A 671 17.97 26.33 -15.76
N SER A 672 18.92 27.21 -16.08
CA SER A 672 18.67 28.58 -16.56
C SER A 672 17.99 28.65 -17.94
N GLU A 673 18.01 27.55 -18.70
CA GLU A 673 17.53 27.48 -20.08
C GLU A 673 16.10 26.90 -20.19
N ILE A 674 15.45 26.55 -19.08
CA ILE A 674 14.07 26.05 -19.08
C ILE A 674 13.11 27.22 -19.24
N ASP A 675 12.27 27.16 -20.27
CA ASP A 675 11.24 28.17 -20.52
C ASP A 675 10.12 28.14 -19.46
N PRO A 676 9.41 29.26 -19.25
CA PRO A 676 8.38 29.34 -18.22
C PRO A 676 7.25 28.31 -18.37
N LEU A 677 6.91 27.89 -19.59
CA LEU A 677 5.76 27.04 -19.87
C LEU A 677 6.10 25.55 -19.64
N THR A 678 7.32 25.14 -20.00
CA THR A 678 7.88 23.82 -19.64
C THR A 678 8.05 23.69 -18.12
N LYS A 679 8.44 24.78 -17.44
CA LYS A 679 8.48 24.82 -15.98
C LYS A 679 7.09 24.67 -15.36
N ASP A 680 6.10 25.39 -15.90
CA ASP A 680 4.70 25.39 -15.43
C ASP A 680 4.05 23.99 -15.49
N ILE A 681 4.09 23.31 -16.65
CA ILE A 681 3.55 21.95 -16.79
C ILE A 681 4.21 20.94 -15.84
N ILE A 682 5.54 21.02 -15.65
CA ILE A 682 6.27 20.14 -14.73
C ILE A 682 5.85 20.44 -13.28
N GLN A 683 5.68 21.72 -12.89
CA GLN A 683 5.21 22.07 -11.55
C GLN A 683 3.76 21.65 -11.29
N ALA A 684 2.89 21.66 -12.32
CA ALA A 684 1.50 21.21 -12.22
C ALA A 684 1.38 19.68 -12.04
N PHE A 685 2.24 18.90 -12.71
CA PHE A 685 2.36 17.45 -12.48
C PHE A 685 3.08 17.09 -11.17
N LEU A 686 4.13 17.84 -10.80
CA LEU A 686 4.91 17.59 -9.57
C LEU A 686 4.36 18.35 -8.36
N HIS A 687 3.05 18.59 -8.33
CA HIS A 687 2.38 19.15 -7.17
C HIS A 687 2.29 18.10 -6.03
N PRO A 688 2.85 18.36 -4.82
CA PRO A 688 2.90 17.35 -3.76
C PRO A 688 1.51 16.92 -3.29
N ASP A 689 0.60 17.88 -3.07
CA ASP A 689 -0.80 17.61 -2.77
C ASP A 689 -1.53 17.13 -4.05
N ARG A 690 -1.85 15.83 -4.07
CA ARG A 690 -2.60 15.13 -5.13
C ARG A 690 -3.95 15.75 -5.48
N SER A 691 -4.62 16.47 -4.58
CA SER A 691 -5.90 17.12 -4.88
C SER A 691 -5.77 18.36 -5.78
N LYS A 692 -4.54 18.86 -5.94
CA LYS A 692 -4.17 20.01 -6.78
C LYS A 692 -3.23 19.62 -7.94
N ARG A 693 -3.01 18.31 -8.15
CA ARG A 693 -2.09 17.78 -9.17
C ARG A 693 -2.82 17.64 -10.50
N LEU A 694 -2.19 18.11 -11.58
CA LEU A 694 -2.72 17.99 -12.94
C LEU A 694 -3.01 16.52 -13.28
N GLY A 695 -4.10 16.26 -14.01
CA GLY A 695 -4.59 14.89 -14.26
C GLY A 695 -5.47 14.31 -13.15
N ASN A 696 -5.43 14.88 -11.94
CA ASN A 696 -6.26 14.48 -10.78
C ASN A 696 -7.14 15.63 -10.24
N LEU A 697 -7.33 16.67 -11.05
CA LEU A 697 -8.28 17.76 -10.82
C LEU A 697 -9.71 17.33 -11.23
N ILE A 698 -10.68 18.26 -11.26
CA ILE A 698 -12.10 17.94 -11.47
C ILE A 698 -12.37 17.32 -12.86
N GLY A 699 -11.73 17.84 -13.92
CA GLY A 699 -11.77 17.31 -15.29
C GLY A 699 -10.81 16.13 -15.53
N GLY A 700 -9.94 15.84 -14.57
CA GLY A 700 -9.04 14.69 -14.58
C GLY A 700 -8.05 14.75 -15.75
N PRO A 701 -8.01 13.73 -16.63
CA PRO A 701 -7.13 13.75 -17.81
C PRO A 701 -7.38 14.94 -18.75
N GLN A 702 -8.60 15.48 -18.82
CA GLN A 702 -8.92 16.58 -19.74
C GLN A 702 -8.17 17.88 -19.38
N ASP A 703 -7.99 18.14 -18.08
CA ASP A 703 -7.19 19.27 -17.58
C ASP A 703 -5.72 19.19 -18.07
N VAL A 704 -5.21 17.99 -18.36
CA VAL A 704 -3.89 17.76 -18.97
C VAL A 704 -3.88 18.14 -20.45
N LEU A 705 -4.90 17.70 -21.20
CA LEU A 705 -5.00 17.91 -22.66
C LEU A 705 -5.16 19.39 -23.02
N GLU A 706 -5.82 20.16 -22.15
CA GLU A 706 -6.07 21.60 -22.30
C GLU A 706 -4.93 22.49 -21.78
N HIS A 707 -3.93 21.92 -21.09
CA HIS A 707 -2.83 22.69 -20.51
C HIS A 707 -2.05 23.47 -21.58
N PRO A 708 -1.76 24.78 -21.42
CA PRO A 708 -1.24 25.61 -22.51
C PRO A 708 0.09 25.16 -23.15
N TRP A 709 0.87 24.32 -22.46
CA TRP A 709 2.08 23.67 -23.00
C TRP A 709 1.81 22.69 -24.16
N PHE A 710 0.60 22.14 -24.25
CA PHE A 710 0.12 21.29 -25.35
C PHE A 710 -0.61 22.06 -26.45
N ARG A 711 -0.65 23.39 -26.41
CA ARG A 711 -1.30 24.21 -27.45
C ARG A 711 -0.77 23.88 -28.84
N GLY A 712 -1.66 23.48 -29.75
CA GLY A 712 -1.33 23.08 -31.11
C GLY A 712 -1.03 21.59 -31.31
N VAL A 713 -1.18 20.76 -30.27
CA VAL A 713 -1.25 19.30 -30.43
C VAL A 713 -2.64 18.92 -30.95
N ASP A 714 -2.69 18.33 -32.13
CA ASP A 714 -3.86 17.58 -32.61
C ASP A 714 -3.82 16.19 -31.96
N TRP A 715 -4.63 16.00 -30.92
CA TRP A 715 -4.67 14.77 -30.14
C TRP A 715 -5.21 13.59 -30.95
N ASP A 716 -6.19 13.82 -31.82
CA ASP A 716 -6.83 12.75 -32.58
C ASP A 716 -5.95 12.31 -33.76
N ALA A 717 -5.26 13.24 -34.43
CA ALA A 717 -4.25 12.92 -35.45
C ALA A 717 -3.00 12.28 -34.84
N LEU A 718 -2.67 12.60 -33.58
CA LEU A 718 -1.64 11.89 -32.84
C LEU A 718 -2.07 10.43 -32.59
N GLU A 719 -3.27 10.20 -32.05
CA GLU A 719 -3.82 8.87 -31.75
C GLU A 719 -3.98 8.00 -33.00
N ARG A 720 -4.48 8.56 -34.11
CA ARG A 720 -4.51 7.91 -35.45
C ARG A 720 -3.13 7.72 -36.07
N ARG A 721 -2.07 8.23 -35.42
CA ARG A 721 -0.66 8.11 -35.82
C ARG A 721 -0.33 8.78 -37.16
N GLU A 722 -0.95 9.91 -37.44
CA GLU A 722 -0.79 10.69 -38.68
C GLU A 722 0.37 11.68 -38.59
N ILE A 723 0.70 12.15 -37.38
CA ILE A 723 1.82 13.07 -37.12
C ILE A 723 3.17 12.36 -37.38
N ARG A 724 4.16 13.09 -37.91
CA ARG A 724 5.53 12.56 -38.07
C ARG A 724 6.28 12.59 -36.73
N ALA A 725 6.74 11.44 -36.26
CA ALA A 725 7.55 11.35 -35.05
C ALA A 725 8.92 12.07 -35.20
N PRO A 726 9.45 12.66 -34.12
CA PRO A 726 10.70 13.44 -34.15
C PRO A 726 11.95 12.56 -34.26
N ILE A 727 11.98 11.40 -33.58
CA ILE A 727 13.05 10.41 -33.68
C ILE A 727 12.49 9.19 -34.41
N ILE A 728 13.05 8.88 -35.58
CA ILE A 728 12.72 7.66 -36.33
C ILE A 728 13.92 6.71 -36.17
N PRO A 729 13.78 5.58 -35.44
CA PRO A 729 14.86 4.62 -35.26
C PRO A 729 15.32 4.00 -36.58
N HIS A 730 16.64 3.87 -36.74
CA HIS A 730 17.23 3.26 -37.94
C HIS A 730 17.14 1.73 -37.87
N VAL A 731 16.19 1.14 -38.58
CA VAL A 731 15.91 -0.30 -38.60
C VAL A 731 16.07 -0.83 -40.03
N THR A 732 16.85 -1.91 -40.24
CA THR A 732 17.10 -2.49 -41.58
C THR A 732 16.31 -3.77 -41.87
N SER A 733 15.79 -4.45 -40.86
CA SER A 733 15.00 -5.68 -41.00
C SER A 733 14.00 -5.83 -39.86
N LEU A 734 13.01 -6.72 -40.04
CA LEU A 734 11.98 -7.00 -39.02
C LEU A 734 12.54 -7.71 -37.76
N ASP A 735 13.79 -8.17 -37.81
CA ASP A 735 14.54 -8.84 -36.73
C ASP A 735 15.80 -8.05 -36.28
N ASP A 736 15.89 -6.77 -36.64
CA ASP A 736 17.04 -5.91 -36.33
C ASP A 736 17.14 -5.58 -34.82
N THR A 737 18.10 -6.19 -34.14
CA THR A 737 18.32 -6.03 -32.69
C THR A 737 19.30 -4.93 -32.30
N ARG A 738 19.76 -4.05 -33.23
CA ARG A 738 20.84 -3.08 -32.96
C ARG A 738 20.59 -2.07 -31.81
N HIS A 739 19.33 -1.93 -31.41
CA HIS A 739 18.91 -1.03 -30.33
C HIS A 739 18.78 -1.74 -28.96
N PHE A 740 19.10 -3.03 -28.91
CA PHE A 740 19.09 -3.87 -27.71
C PHE A 740 20.52 -4.31 -27.35
N SER A 741 20.73 -4.75 -26.10
CA SER A 741 22.03 -5.28 -25.67
C SER A 741 22.29 -6.68 -26.23
N HIS A 742 23.51 -6.94 -26.72
CA HIS A 742 23.91 -8.26 -27.19
C HIS A 742 24.09 -9.24 -26.01
N LEU A 743 22.99 -9.89 -25.63
CA LEU A 743 22.93 -10.90 -24.57
C LEU A 743 23.03 -12.32 -25.16
N PRO A 744 23.74 -13.25 -24.49
CA PRO A 744 23.84 -14.64 -24.95
C PRO A 744 22.51 -15.38 -24.81
N LEU A 745 22.20 -16.27 -25.75
CA LEU A 745 21.03 -17.14 -25.68
C LEU A 745 21.05 -18.01 -24.40
N PRO A 746 19.87 -18.32 -23.81
CA PRO A 746 19.77 -19.17 -22.63
C PRO A 746 20.15 -20.63 -22.93
N PRO A 747 20.81 -21.34 -21.98
CA PRO A 747 20.97 -22.78 -22.03
C PRO A 747 19.62 -23.51 -22.14
N ALA A 748 19.56 -24.57 -22.95
CA ALA A 748 18.34 -25.37 -23.14
C ALA A 748 17.84 -26.09 -21.87
N ALA A 749 18.66 -26.16 -20.81
CA ALA A 749 18.25 -26.68 -19.50
C ALA A 749 17.47 -25.64 -18.65
N GLU A 750 17.48 -24.36 -19.02
CA GLU A 750 16.66 -23.31 -18.37
C GLU A 750 15.27 -23.19 -19.00
N ILE A 751 15.12 -23.61 -20.26
CA ILE A 751 13.92 -23.42 -21.06
C ILE A 751 13.58 -24.73 -21.82
N PRO A 752 12.72 -25.60 -21.25
CA PRO A 752 12.15 -26.75 -21.94
C PRO A 752 11.46 -26.33 -23.25
N GLY A 753 11.33 -27.25 -24.22
CA GLY A 753 10.76 -26.91 -25.53
C GLY A 753 11.69 -26.13 -26.48
N LEU A 754 12.79 -25.52 -25.99
CA LEU A 754 13.69 -24.71 -26.83
C LEU A 754 14.48 -25.54 -27.87
N ILE A 755 14.78 -26.81 -27.56
CA ILE A 755 15.50 -27.73 -28.44
C ILE A 755 14.72 -29.05 -28.68
N LYS A 756 14.01 -29.56 -27.68
CA LYS A 756 13.13 -30.74 -27.78
C LYS A 756 11.82 -30.44 -27.06
N GLU A 757 10.72 -30.90 -27.66
CA GLU A 757 9.38 -30.93 -27.05
C GLU A 757 9.39 -31.69 -25.70
N GLU A 758 8.60 -31.18 -24.74
CA GLU A 758 8.45 -31.75 -23.40
C GLU A 758 7.39 -32.86 -23.39
N GLU A 759 7.70 -33.98 -22.73
CA GLU A 759 6.75 -35.06 -22.49
C GLU A 759 5.94 -34.75 -21.21
N PRO A 760 4.59 -34.81 -21.25
CA PRO A 760 3.77 -34.41 -20.10
C PRO A 760 3.98 -35.35 -18.89
N PRO A 761 3.93 -34.83 -17.65
CA PRO A 761 4.19 -35.62 -16.45
C PRO A 761 3.18 -36.77 -16.27
N ALA A 762 3.67 -37.88 -15.71
CA ALA A 762 2.88 -39.11 -15.56
C ALA A 762 1.64 -38.92 -14.66
N LEU A 763 0.54 -39.59 -15.04
CA LEU A 763 -0.82 -39.47 -14.46
C LEU A 763 -0.98 -39.72 -12.94
N GLN A 764 0.09 -40.08 -12.22
CA GLN A 764 0.15 -40.12 -10.75
C GLN A 764 0.55 -38.78 -10.10
N GLN A 765 1.21 -37.85 -10.80
CA GLN A 765 1.52 -36.50 -10.28
C GLN A 765 0.29 -35.57 -10.38
N ARG A 766 -0.76 -35.87 -9.61
CA ARG A 766 -2.11 -35.31 -9.82
C ARG A 766 -2.36 -33.90 -9.31
N PHE A 767 -1.38 -33.24 -8.69
CA PHE A 767 -1.48 -31.82 -8.34
C PHE A 767 -0.09 -31.21 -8.17
N ASP A 768 0.26 -30.25 -9.03
CA ASP A 768 1.34 -29.30 -8.76
C ASP A 768 0.71 -27.97 -8.31
N PRO A 769 0.91 -27.55 -7.04
CA PRO A 769 0.45 -26.25 -6.55
C PRO A 769 1.02 -25.06 -7.33
N THR A 770 2.16 -25.24 -7.99
CA THR A 770 2.84 -24.20 -8.79
C THR A 770 2.09 -23.98 -10.10
N ALA A 771 1.89 -25.02 -10.91
CA ALA A 771 1.13 -24.94 -12.16
C ALA A 771 -0.33 -24.50 -11.94
N TYR A 772 -0.96 -24.90 -10.83
CA TYR A 772 -2.33 -24.49 -10.51
C TYR A 772 -2.50 -22.96 -10.39
N GLN A 773 -1.45 -22.23 -10.00
CA GLN A 773 -1.47 -20.76 -9.89
C GLN A 773 -1.44 -20.04 -11.25
N PHE A 774 -1.17 -20.78 -12.34
CA PHE A 774 -1.03 -20.25 -13.70
C PHE A 774 -1.96 -20.95 -14.71
N MET A 775 -3.08 -21.55 -14.29
CA MET A 775 -4.00 -22.29 -15.20
C MET A 775 -4.59 -21.47 -16.36
N GLU A 776 -4.45 -20.13 -16.36
CA GLU A 776 -4.90 -19.26 -17.43
C GLU A 776 -3.83 -18.92 -18.50
N PHE A 777 -2.62 -19.47 -18.38
CA PHE A 777 -1.52 -19.25 -19.33
C PHE A 777 -1.50 -20.24 -20.49
#